data_AF-A0A7X7NEA0-F1
#
_entry.id   AF-A0A7X7NEA0-F1
#
_cell.length_a   1.000
_cell.length_b   1.000
_cell.length_c   1.000
_cell.angle_alpha   90.00
_cell.angle_beta   90.00
_cell.angle_gamma   90.00
#
_symmetry.space_group_name_H-M   'P 1'
#
loop_
_entity.id
_entity.type
_entity.pdbx_description
1 polymer ?
#
loop_
_entity_poly.entity_id
_entity_poly.type
_entity_poly.pdbx_seq_one_letter_code
_entity_poly.pdbx_strand_id
1 'polypeptide(L)'
;MNGALRILQNDISICALVLIGLMFSGCSKNSQMSAEELYLRGLQYLQEDNLEKACVFFTAAAEKENLPIYNWAVARSASTRNTALLFAWKAWNGGLKTGDVLNFLIYASGRQTDEEKIAYGLKLLSEMPDSVDKDLFRGEIYLNNGKPDSAMVIWSDALRNRPGGHLVNALGRIYLIKDQYDSLMILLHQADSLKCLDQQAYSLFAFSLSHSARFSEALQLLARAPSRHFDNGQLSLDRIWIDMLSGNYSDAKQSLQSTKPYCRDESLRYKLVLLEAFISRQTLDTGHLEMMKESLCSLSVQKSECMFVQAMLLCLKGDSSGLVNLEKMQKADPLNPALVFAMLNEFISFGKKHDAIGLFSSLPLSISRFPSVVLLQAQLEASNGKLNTALELLNSMHRRGAHSKASLEFQQNVTFRLHMDQECFFLQEMLEKTFPDDVDIRFKRVLLFLRAGNGDSALAILDKIPQEGSFSRLIILARLHAYFIKKEYEKITTELGKKTDTVPEMLVFRAQAELMQKDTSSALETFKLAVKNTQNPFVYLEYAELLAKLKRYDEASICYSKAISDIEKQFPVHHGFATILSKAAWCQLKTGKSLRQALQYSKKAYQINQKDIDIIYIHCLVLAQTGQQSEAITLLKRQMEHNRNPVLLFCLGKIYKSKGKITQVKKIYAEFSAMRDSTLHVYKLSRDIIESLVR
;
A
#
# COMPACT_ATOMS: atom_id res chain seq x y z
N MET A 1 55.42 -14.60 41.17
CA MET A 1 55.23 -13.16 40.90
C MET A 1 53.81 -12.97 40.35
N ASN A 2 52.75 -12.98 41.14
CA ASN A 2 52.37 -12.01 42.20
C ASN A 2 52.14 -10.55 41.74
N GLY A 3 51.93 -10.30 40.44
CA GLY A 3 51.68 -8.95 39.93
C GLY A 3 50.31 -8.71 39.28
N ALA A 4 49.74 -9.66 38.55
CA ALA A 4 48.59 -9.40 37.67
C ALA A 4 47.22 -9.83 38.22
N LEU A 5 47.17 -10.59 39.32
CA LEU A 5 45.93 -11.04 39.96
C LEU A 5 45.40 -10.08 41.05
N ARG A 6 46.11 -8.98 41.34
CA ARG A 6 45.72 -8.00 42.38
C ARG A 6 44.98 -6.77 41.89
N ILE A 7 44.88 -6.55 40.57
CA ILE A 7 44.19 -5.38 40.01
C ILE A 7 42.72 -5.70 39.65
N LEU A 8 42.40 -6.96 39.33
CA LEU A 8 41.02 -7.37 38.98
C LEU A 8 40.11 -7.68 40.19
N GLN A 9 40.64 -7.84 41.40
CA GLN A 9 39.83 -8.05 42.62
C GLN A 9 39.39 -6.74 43.31
N ASN A 10 40.05 -5.62 43.04
CA ASN A 10 39.68 -4.33 43.66
C ASN A 10 38.56 -3.60 42.89
N ASP A 11 38.45 -3.76 41.57
CA ASP A 11 37.37 -3.11 40.79
C ASP A 11 36.02 -3.85 40.91
N ILE A 12 36.03 -5.17 41.14
CA ILE A 12 34.80 -5.93 41.43
C ILE A 12 34.24 -5.54 42.82
N SER A 13 35.12 -5.19 43.75
CA SER A 13 34.73 -4.79 45.11
C SER A 13 34.20 -3.35 45.16
N ILE A 14 34.73 -2.44 44.34
CA ILE A 14 34.28 -1.04 44.28
C ILE A 14 32.99 -0.91 43.45
N CYS A 15 32.81 -1.67 42.36
CA CYS A 15 31.54 -1.71 41.63
C CYS A 15 30.42 -2.41 42.42
N ALA A 16 30.74 -3.44 43.22
CA ALA A 16 29.77 -4.03 44.15
C ALA A 16 29.41 -3.07 45.28
N LEU A 17 30.34 -2.25 45.79
CA LEU A 17 30.08 -1.28 46.85
C LEU A 17 29.36 -0.01 46.36
N VAL A 18 29.50 0.38 45.09
CA VAL A 18 28.73 1.50 44.50
C VAL A 18 27.31 1.06 44.10
N LEU A 19 27.12 -0.19 43.66
CA LEU A 19 25.77 -0.77 43.48
C LEU A 19 25.04 -0.99 44.81
N ILE A 20 25.76 -1.34 45.88
CA ILE A 20 25.18 -1.40 47.24
C ILE A 20 24.93 0.03 47.77
N GLY A 21 25.82 1.00 47.52
CA GLY A 21 25.69 2.39 47.98
C GLY A 21 24.50 3.17 47.40
N LEU A 22 24.09 2.90 46.16
CA LEU A 22 22.89 3.50 45.56
C LEU A 22 21.59 2.75 45.89
N MET A 23 21.66 1.52 46.41
CA MET A 23 20.51 0.84 47.01
C MET A 23 20.18 1.37 48.41
N PHE A 24 21.17 1.89 49.15
CA PHE A 24 20.98 2.24 50.57
C PHE A 24 20.43 3.64 50.88
N SER A 25 20.28 4.55 49.92
CA SER A 25 19.56 5.83 50.18
C SER A 25 18.04 5.72 50.03
N GLY A 26 17.55 4.66 49.37
CA GLY A 26 16.11 4.32 49.27
C GLY A 26 15.64 3.22 50.23
N CYS A 27 16.55 2.34 50.68
CA CYS A 27 16.21 1.20 51.54
C CYS A 27 15.63 1.57 52.92
N SER A 28 15.90 2.76 53.45
CA SER A 28 15.33 3.19 54.74
C SER A 28 13.86 3.63 54.65
N LYS A 29 13.38 4.05 53.47
CA LYS A 29 11.97 4.39 53.24
C LYS A 29 11.13 3.19 52.80
N ASN A 30 11.72 2.22 52.10
CA ASN A 30 11.00 1.01 51.66
C ASN A 30 10.75 0.01 52.79
N SER A 31 11.56 0.02 53.86
CA SER A 31 11.38 -0.88 55.01
C SER A 31 10.08 -0.60 55.78
N GLN A 32 9.57 0.63 55.76
CA GLN A 32 8.34 1.05 56.46
C GLN A 32 7.04 0.78 55.66
N MET A 33 7.11 0.62 54.34
CA MET A 33 5.92 0.48 53.49
C MET A 33 5.34 -0.93 53.49
N SER A 34 4.03 -1.09 53.37
CA SER A 34 3.41 -2.42 53.25
C SER A 34 3.75 -3.09 51.89
N ALA A 35 3.57 -4.41 51.79
CA ALA A 35 3.78 -5.12 50.52
C ALA A 35 2.84 -4.59 49.41
N GLU A 36 1.60 -4.24 49.77
CA GLU A 36 0.61 -3.64 48.87
C GLU A 36 1.05 -2.24 48.38
N GLU A 37 1.58 -1.39 49.26
CA GLU A 37 2.07 -0.06 48.88
C GLU A 37 3.28 -0.14 47.93
N LEU A 38 4.16 -1.11 48.15
CA LEU A 38 5.29 -1.38 47.25
C LEU A 38 4.79 -1.89 45.89
N TYR A 39 3.78 -2.75 45.87
CA TYR A 39 3.15 -3.23 44.64
C TYR A 39 2.50 -2.08 43.84
N LEU A 40 1.74 -1.21 44.51
CA LEU A 40 1.11 -0.05 43.87
C LEU A 40 2.14 0.94 43.31
N ARG A 41 3.26 1.19 44.01
CA ARG A 41 4.37 1.98 43.46
C ARG A 41 5.03 1.32 42.25
N GLY A 42 5.16 -0.02 42.27
CA GLY A 42 5.62 -0.76 41.11
C GLY A 42 4.72 -0.55 39.88
N LEU A 43 3.40 -0.55 40.07
CA LEU A 43 2.43 -0.25 39.00
C LEU A 43 2.55 1.19 38.49
N GLN A 44 2.81 2.17 39.37
CA GLN A 44 3.04 3.56 38.95
C GLN A 44 4.29 3.69 38.06
N TYR A 45 5.42 3.10 38.46
CA TYR A 45 6.62 3.11 37.62
C TYR A 45 6.44 2.35 36.30
N LEU A 46 5.57 1.34 36.27
CA LEU A 46 5.21 0.65 35.04
C LEU A 46 4.38 1.54 34.11
N GLN A 47 3.53 2.42 34.63
CA GLN A 47 2.81 3.44 33.85
C GLN A 47 3.75 4.54 33.32
N GLU A 48 4.86 4.80 34.00
CA GLU A 48 5.94 5.71 33.56
C GLU A 48 6.96 5.04 32.61
N ASP A 49 6.69 3.82 32.16
CA ASP A 49 7.58 2.99 31.31
C ASP A 49 8.97 2.74 31.92
N ASN A 50 9.08 2.74 33.25
CA ASN A 50 10.31 2.49 33.99
C ASN A 50 10.34 1.07 34.55
N LEU A 51 10.57 0.09 33.67
CA LEU A 51 10.55 -1.35 34.01
C LEU A 51 11.59 -1.73 35.08
N GLU A 52 12.77 -1.12 35.08
CA GLU A 52 13.82 -1.41 36.06
C GLU A 52 13.38 -1.03 37.48
N LYS A 53 12.86 0.19 37.66
CA LYS A 53 12.34 0.62 38.97
C LYS A 53 11.10 -0.16 39.37
N ALA A 54 10.18 -0.40 38.44
CA ALA A 54 9.00 -1.21 38.70
C ALA A 54 9.41 -2.61 39.22
N CYS A 55 10.41 -3.24 38.60
CA CYS A 55 10.93 -4.53 39.03
C CYS A 55 11.50 -4.50 40.45
N VAL A 56 12.22 -3.45 40.84
CA VAL A 56 12.75 -3.29 42.20
C VAL A 56 11.61 -3.24 43.23
N PHE A 57 10.56 -2.46 42.96
CA PHE A 57 9.41 -2.34 43.85
C PHE A 57 8.58 -3.63 43.92
N PHE A 58 8.34 -4.31 42.79
CA PHE A 58 7.68 -5.61 42.79
C PHE A 58 8.49 -6.67 43.53
N THR A 59 9.82 -6.64 43.41
CA THR A 59 10.70 -7.60 44.10
C THR A 59 10.63 -7.39 45.61
N ALA A 60 10.70 -6.14 46.06
CA ALA A 60 10.53 -5.79 47.47
C ALA A 60 9.14 -6.17 48.02
N ALA A 61 8.08 -6.03 47.21
CA ALA A 61 6.73 -6.48 47.57
C ALA A 61 6.67 -8.01 47.74
N ALA A 62 7.24 -8.76 46.79
CA ALA A 62 7.28 -10.23 46.81
C ALA A 62 8.17 -10.80 47.94
N GLU A 63 9.20 -10.07 48.36
CA GLU A 63 10.06 -10.41 49.50
C GLU A 63 9.34 -10.22 50.85
N LYS A 64 8.49 -9.20 50.97
CA LYS A 64 7.67 -8.96 52.17
C LYS A 64 6.52 -9.96 52.30
N GLU A 65 5.79 -10.16 51.20
CA GLU A 65 4.68 -11.10 51.14
C GLU A 65 4.81 -11.96 49.90
N ASN A 66 4.93 -13.27 50.10
CA ASN A 66 5.09 -14.23 49.01
C ASN A 66 3.74 -14.53 48.33
N LEU A 67 3.08 -13.50 47.79
CA LEU A 67 1.83 -13.64 47.06
C LEU A 67 2.09 -13.96 45.58
N PRO A 68 1.27 -14.83 44.97
CA PRO A 68 1.44 -15.20 43.56
C PRO A 68 1.40 -14.02 42.59
N ILE A 69 0.54 -13.03 42.88
CA ILE A 69 0.36 -11.85 42.03
C ILE A 69 1.59 -10.91 42.06
N TYR A 70 2.28 -10.81 43.19
CA TYR A 70 3.52 -10.03 43.31
C TYR A 70 4.67 -10.73 42.60
N ASN A 71 4.80 -12.05 42.80
CA ASN A 71 5.77 -12.85 42.06
C ASN A 71 5.55 -12.76 40.54
N TRP A 72 4.30 -12.76 40.08
CA TRP A 72 3.99 -12.57 38.67
C TRP A 72 4.35 -11.17 38.15
N ALA A 73 4.14 -10.13 38.94
CA ALA A 73 4.56 -8.78 38.58
C ALA A 73 6.08 -8.66 38.44
N VAL A 74 6.85 -9.28 39.34
CA VAL A 74 8.32 -9.39 39.20
C VAL A 74 8.70 -10.12 37.91
N ALA A 75 8.02 -11.24 37.62
CA ALA A 75 8.31 -12.02 36.41
C ALA A 75 8.12 -11.20 35.13
N ARG A 76 7.10 -10.33 35.09
CA ARG A 76 6.79 -9.48 33.94
C ARG A 76 7.73 -8.29 33.77
N SER A 77 8.33 -7.79 34.84
CA SER A 77 9.23 -6.62 34.83
C SER A 77 10.72 -6.99 34.82
N ALA A 78 11.08 -8.25 35.03
CA ALA A 78 12.45 -8.69 35.17
C ALA A 78 13.27 -8.53 33.88
N SER A 79 14.48 -7.98 34.01
CA SER A 79 15.41 -7.74 32.89
C SER A 79 16.15 -9.01 32.43
N THR A 80 16.24 -10.03 33.28
CA THR A 80 16.87 -11.32 32.92
C THR A 80 15.85 -12.45 32.84
N ARG A 81 16.02 -13.30 31.82
CA ARG A 81 15.19 -14.49 31.61
C ARG A 81 15.16 -15.42 32.82
N ASN A 82 16.29 -15.58 33.51
CA ASN A 82 16.40 -16.47 34.66
C ASN A 82 15.59 -15.96 35.86
N THR A 83 15.67 -14.66 36.15
CA THR A 83 14.86 -14.02 37.20
C THR A 83 13.38 -14.11 36.83
N ALA A 84 13.02 -13.79 35.59
CA ALA A 84 11.64 -13.85 35.12
C ALA A 84 11.05 -15.26 35.26
N LEU A 85 11.79 -16.29 34.85
CA LEU A 85 11.37 -17.69 34.94
C LEU A 85 11.24 -18.17 36.39
N LEU A 86 12.17 -17.79 37.27
CA LEU A 86 12.13 -18.15 38.69
C LEU A 86 10.85 -17.62 39.35
N PHE A 87 10.56 -16.34 39.16
CA PHE A 87 9.40 -15.69 39.76
C PHE A 87 8.08 -16.12 39.11
N ALA A 88 8.06 -16.45 37.82
CA ALA A 88 6.91 -17.07 37.16
C ALA A 88 6.58 -18.44 37.77
N TRP A 89 7.59 -19.27 38.06
CA TRP A 89 7.40 -20.54 38.74
C TRP A 89 6.92 -20.37 40.20
N LYS A 90 7.43 -19.37 40.92
CA LYS A 90 6.91 -19.03 42.26
C LYS A 90 5.43 -18.65 42.20
N ALA A 91 5.03 -17.84 41.20
CA ALA A 91 3.62 -17.49 40.99
C ALA A 91 2.76 -18.72 40.66
N TRP A 92 3.23 -19.58 39.75
CA TRP A 92 2.53 -20.79 39.34
C TRP A 92 2.32 -21.77 40.51
N ASN A 93 3.39 -22.06 41.25
CA ASN A 93 3.35 -22.96 42.41
C ASN A 93 2.58 -22.35 43.58
N GLY A 94 2.54 -21.01 43.69
CA GLY A 94 1.72 -20.28 44.64
C GLY A 94 0.22 -20.28 44.30
N GLY A 95 -0.20 -20.86 43.17
CA GLY A 95 -1.60 -21.05 42.79
C GLY A 95 -2.12 -20.09 41.71
N LEU A 96 -1.30 -19.16 41.20
CA LEU A 96 -1.68 -18.30 40.06
C LEU A 96 -1.53 -19.05 38.73
N LYS A 97 -2.38 -20.06 38.55
CA LYS A 97 -2.45 -20.89 37.36
C LYS A 97 -3.37 -20.25 36.33
N THR A 98 -2.92 -19.14 35.74
CA THR A 98 -3.63 -18.43 34.67
C THR A 98 -3.00 -18.71 33.30
N GLY A 99 -3.74 -18.43 32.23
CA GLY A 99 -3.26 -18.57 30.85
C GLY A 99 -1.98 -17.76 30.56
N ASP A 100 -1.88 -16.55 31.11
CA ASP A 100 -0.71 -15.69 30.92
C ASP A 100 0.57 -16.30 31.51
N VAL A 101 0.47 -16.86 32.72
CA VAL A 101 1.59 -17.53 33.39
C VAL A 101 1.94 -18.82 32.65
N LEU A 102 0.93 -19.60 32.22
CA LEU A 102 1.11 -20.80 31.42
C LEU A 102 1.90 -20.50 30.13
N ASN A 103 1.44 -19.53 29.34
CA ASN A 103 2.07 -19.14 28.08
C ASN A 103 3.50 -18.67 28.33
N PHE A 104 3.72 -17.81 29.32
CA PHE A 104 5.05 -17.36 29.69
C PHE A 104 5.98 -18.52 30.05
N LEU A 105 5.54 -19.48 30.86
CA LEU A 105 6.33 -20.65 31.24
C LEU A 105 6.67 -21.54 30.03
N ILE A 106 5.75 -21.72 29.08
CA ILE A 106 6.02 -22.48 27.84
C ILE A 106 7.15 -21.83 27.05
N TYR A 107 7.03 -20.52 26.76
CA TYR A 107 8.01 -19.77 25.98
C TYR A 107 9.36 -19.63 26.69
N ALA A 108 9.34 -19.34 28.00
CA ALA A 108 10.55 -19.13 28.78
C ALA A 108 11.31 -20.43 29.08
N SER A 109 10.71 -21.61 28.87
CA SER A 109 11.28 -22.90 29.26
C SER A 109 12.52 -23.38 28.49
N GLY A 110 12.87 -22.74 27.36
CA GLY A 110 14.11 -23.07 26.63
C GLY A 110 14.02 -24.27 25.69
N ARG A 111 12.82 -24.82 25.51
CA ARG A 111 12.53 -25.89 24.54
C ARG A 111 12.71 -25.42 23.11
N GLN A 112 13.31 -26.26 22.28
CA GLN A 112 13.68 -25.88 20.92
C GLN A 112 12.62 -26.22 19.90
N THR A 113 11.93 -27.36 20.05
CA THR A 113 10.92 -27.81 19.10
C THR A 113 9.51 -27.41 19.53
N ASP A 114 8.61 -27.29 18.56
CA ASP A 114 7.20 -26.99 18.81
C ASP A 114 6.53 -28.17 19.52
N GLU A 115 6.88 -29.40 19.17
CA GLU A 115 6.38 -30.62 19.82
C GLU A 115 6.77 -30.69 21.32
N GLU A 116 7.99 -30.31 21.68
CA GLU A 116 8.42 -30.23 23.08
C GLU A 116 7.62 -29.17 23.86
N LYS A 117 7.44 -27.99 23.26
CA LYS A 117 6.68 -26.88 23.86
C LYS A 117 5.21 -27.27 24.05
N ILE A 118 4.61 -27.94 23.07
CA ILE A 118 3.24 -28.45 23.16
C ILE A 118 3.14 -29.48 24.28
N ALA A 119 4.00 -30.51 24.29
CA ALA A 119 3.96 -31.55 25.32
C ALA A 119 4.10 -30.96 26.74
N TYR A 120 4.99 -29.98 26.89
CA TYR A 120 5.16 -29.28 28.16
C TYR A 120 3.98 -28.39 28.54
N GLY A 121 3.42 -27.64 27.58
CA GLY A 121 2.23 -26.83 27.79
C GLY A 121 1.03 -27.68 28.22
N LEU A 122 0.84 -28.85 27.59
CA LEU A 122 -0.21 -29.80 27.96
C LEU A 122 -0.01 -30.37 29.37
N LYS A 123 1.25 -30.61 29.78
CA LYS A 123 1.56 -31.01 31.15
C LYS A 123 1.17 -29.92 32.15
N LEU A 124 1.57 -28.67 31.91
CA LEU A 124 1.20 -27.55 32.79
C LEU A 124 -0.32 -27.33 32.80
N LEU A 125 -0.98 -27.44 31.65
CA LEU A 125 -2.43 -27.32 31.54
C LEU A 125 -3.17 -28.35 32.40
N SER A 126 -2.62 -29.57 32.55
CA SER A 126 -3.20 -30.59 33.43
C SER A 126 -3.21 -30.20 34.91
N GLU A 127 -2.30 -29.30 35.32
CA GLU A 127 -2.21 -28.80 36.69
C GLU A 127 -3.20 -27.66 36.97
N MET A 128 -3.83 -27.08 35.95
CA MET A 128 -4.78 -25.98 36.10
C MET A 128 -6.11 -26.45 36.74
N PRO A 129 -6.78 -25.58 37.51
CA PRO A 129 -8.09 -25.89 38.10
C PRO A 129 -9.14 -26.26 37.05
N ASP A 130 -10.12 -27.09 37.41
CA ASP A 130 -11.22 -27.47 36.50
C ASP A 130 -12.17 -26.32 36.15
N SER A 131 -12.12 -25.22 36.91
CA SER A 131 -12.84 -23.98 36.59
C SER A 131 -12.29 -23.27 35.34
N VAL A 132 -11.09 -23.64 34.89
CA VAL A 132 -10.44 -23.08 33.71
C VAL A 132 -10.93 -23.82 32.47
N ASP A 133 -11.21 -23.10 31.38
CA ASP A 133 -11.53 -23.76 30.11
C ASP A 133 -10.27 -24.36 29.48
N LYS A 134 -9.97 -25.61 29.87
CA LYS A 134 -8.81 -26.35 29.39
C LYS A 134 -8.81 -26.56 27.88
N ASP A 135 -9.98 -26.62 27.24
CA ASP A 135 -10.07 -26.81 25.79
C ASP A 135 -9.63 -25.56 25.02
N LEU A 136 -9.98 -24.37 25.53
CA LEU A 136 -9.53 -23.09 25.00
C LEU A 136 -7.99 -23.03 25.02
N PHE A 137 -7.39 -23.18 26.20
CA PHE A 137 -5.92 -23.12 26.36
C PHE A 137 -5.20 -24.23 25.61
N ARG A 138 -5.79 -25.43 25.52
CA ARG A 138 -5.22 -26.51 24.71
C ARG A 138 -5.09 -26.09 23.26
N GLY A 139 -6.14 -25.54 22.65
CA GLY A 139 -6.05 -25.04 21.28
C GLY A 139 -5.10 -23.84 21.15
N GLU A 140 -5.03 -22.94 22.14
CA GLU A 140 -4.08 -21.82 22.13
C GLU A 140 -2.63 -22.31 22.11
N ILE A 141 -2.30 -23.35 22.88
CA ILE A 141 -0.98 -23.99 22.86
C ILE A 141 -0.65 -24.48 21.45
N TYR A 142 -1.56 -25.18 20.77
CA TYR A 142 -1.32 -25.64 19.39
C TYR A 142 -1.17 -24.46 18.41
N LEU A 143 -2.02 -23.44 18.51
CA LEU A 143 -1.97 -22.27 17.64
C LEU A 143 -0.64 -21.51 17.80
N ASN A 144 -0.23 -21.25 19.04
CA ASN A 144 0.98 -20.52 19.40
C ASN A 144 2.28 -21.25 19.00
N ASN A 145 2.19 -22.55 18.72
CA ASN A 145 3.29 -23.41 18.26
C ASN A 145 3.08 -23.87 16.80
N GLY A 146 2.42 -23.04 15.97
CA GLY A 146 2.38 -23.23 14.51
C GLY A 146 1.48 -24.36 14.00
N LYS A 147 0.56 -24.88 14.83
CA LYS A 147 -0.39 -25.94 14.47
C LYS A 147 -1.84 -25.43 14.50
N PRO A 148 -2.22 -24.49 13.62
CA PRO A 148 -3.56 -23.90 13.63
C PRO A 148 -4.66 -24.92 13.31
N ASP A 149 -4.39 -25.94 12.48
CA ASP A 149 -5.39 -26.97 12.15
C ASP A 149 -5.75 -27.83 13.36
N SER A 150 -4.76 -28.22 14.16
CA SER A 150 -4.98 -28.94 15.42
C SER A 150 -5.81 -28.09 16.39
N ALA A 151 -5.49 -26.80 16.51
CA ALA A 151 -6.25 -25.87 17.35
C ALA A 151 -7.72 -25.76 16.89
N MET A 152 -7.95 -25.66 15.57
CA MET A 152 -9.30 -25.63 15.01
C MET A 152 -10.10 -26.89 15.33
N VAL A 153 -9.51 -28.08 15.23
CA VAL A 153 -10.18 -29.34 15.60
C VAL A 153 -10.56 -29.32 17.07
N ILE A 154 -9.63 -28.99 17.95
CA ILE A 154 -9.85 -28.93 19.40
C ILE A 154 -10.98 -27.96 19.76
N TRP A 155 -10.95 -26.74 19.23
CA TRP A 155 -11.98 -25.75 19.53
C TRP A 155 -13.32 -26.06 18.87
N SER A 156 -13.33 -26.68 17.69
CA SER A 156 -14.58 -27.11 17.04
C SER A 156 -15.27 -28.21 17.84
N ASP A 157 -14.50 -29.17 18.35
CA ASP A 157 -15.01 -30.25 19.20
C ASP A 157 -15.53 -29.69 20.53
N ALA A 158 -14.77 -28.78 21.14
CA ALA A 158 -15.18 -28.10 22.37
C ALA A 158 -16.46 -27.29 22.16
N LEU A 159 -16.58 -26.55 21.05
CA LEU A 159 -17.75 -25.72 20.73
C LEU A 159 -19.02 -26.56 20.54
N ARG A 160 -18.90 -27.75 19.96
CA ARG A 160 -20.04 -28.70 19.82
C ARG A 160 -20.55 -29.20 21.17
N ASN A 161 -19.65 -29.41 22.12
CA ASN A 161 -20.01 -29.93 23.45
C ASN A 161 -20.44 -28.81 24.42
N ARG A 162 -19.79 -27.66 24.35
CA ARG A 162 -19.96 -26.50 25.24
C ARG A 162 -19.96 -25.22 24.42
N PRO A 163 -21.12 -24.78 23.90
CA PRO A 163 -21.21 -23.55 23.12
C PRO A 163 -20.79 -22.32 23.92
N GLY A 164 -19.80 -21.57 23.43
CA GLY A 164 -19.27 -20.39 24.11
C GLY A 164 -18.60 -19.39 23.18
N GLY A 165 -18.81 -18.09 23.43
CA GLY A 165 -18.34 -17.00 22.58
C GLY A 165 -16.82 -16.94 22.44
N HIS A 166 -16.08 -17.26 23.50
CA HIS A 166 -14.62 -17.33 23.50
C HIS A 166 -14.07 -18.36 22.49
N LEU A 167 -14.72 -19.52 22.32
CA LEU A 167 -14.35 -20.51 21.30
C LEU A 167 -14.69 -20.02 19.89
N VAL A 168 -15.83 -19.32 19.74
CA VAL A 168 -16.22 -18.69 18.47
C VAL A 168 -15.19 -17.63 18.06
N ASN A 169 -14.73 -16.80 19.00
CA ASN A 169 -13.68 -15.82 18.78
C ASN A 169 -12.36 -16.48 18.36
N ALA A 170 -11.96 -17.54 19.06
CA ALA A 170 -10.72 -18.26 18.79
C ALA A 170 -10.71 -18.89 17.38
N LEU A 171 -11.77 -19.61 17.02
CA LEU A 171 -11.97 -20.17 15.68
C LEU A 171 -12.08 -19.06 14.62
N GLY A 172 -12.84 -18.02 14.91
CA GLY A 172 -13.09 -16.93 13.98
C GLY A 172 -11.83 -16.15 13.62
N ARG A 173 -10.91 -15.95 14.58
CA ARG A 173 -9.58 -15.39 14.31
C ARG A 173 -8.77 -16.24 13.33
N ILE A 174 -8.80 -17.57 13.46
CA ILE A 174 -8.10 -18.46 12.53
C ILE A 174 -8.73 -18.36 11.13
N TYR A 175 -10.07 -18.41 11.03
CA TYR A 175 -10.75 -18.27 9.75
C TYR A 175 -10.43 -16.93 9.07
N LEU A 176 -10.37 -15.82 9.83
CA LEU A 176 -9.94 -14.52 9.31
C LEU A 176 -8.49 -14.53 8.82
N ILE A 177 -7.56 -15.16 9.54
CA ILE A 177 -6.15 -15.25 9.11
C ILE A 177 -6.01 -16.07 7.82
N LYS A 178 -6.78 -17.15 7.69
CA LYS A 178 -6.78 -18.04 6.52
C LYS A 178 -7.61 -17.53 5.34
N ASP A 179 -8.23 -16.36 5.44
CA ASP A 179 -9.15 -15.81 4.43
C ASP A 179 -10.36 -16.73 4.13
N GLN A 180 -10.76 -17.56 5.11
CA GLN A 180 -11.86 -18.53 5.00
C GLN A 180 -13.19 -17.92 5.47
N TYR A 181 -13.69 -16.94 4.71
CA TYR A 181 -14.87 -16.16 5.08
C TYR A 181 -16.17 -16.96 5.09
N ASP A 182 -16.37 -17.89 4.15
CA ASP A 182 -17.60 -18.69 4.10
C ASP A 182 -17.75 -19.53 5.38
N SER A 183 -16.67 -20.19 5.80
CA SER A 183 -16.63 -20.96 7.05
C SER A 183 -16.83 -20.07 8.28
N LEU A 184 -16.25 -18.87 8.28
CA LEU A 184 -16.44 -17.88 9.35
C LEU A 184 -17.92 -17.47 9.46
N MET A 185 -18.56 -17.17 8.34
CA MET A 185 -19.97 -16.75 8.32
C MET A 185 -20.89 -17.88 8.80
N ILE A 186 -20.63 -19.13 8.38
CA ILE A 186 -21.36 -20.30 8.87
C ILE A 186 -21.22 -20.43 10.40
N LEU A 187 -19.99 -20.34 10.92
CA LEU A 187 -19.72 -20.41 12.36
C LEU A 187 -20.49 -19.34 13.14
N LEU A 188 -20.44 -18.08 12.68
CA LEU A 188 -21.07 -16.96 13.37
C LEU A 188 -22.60 -17.03 13.34
N HIS A 189 -23.19 -17.44 12.21
CA HIS A 189 -24.64 -17.67 12.13
C HIS A 189 -25.09 -18.82 13.03
N GLN A 190 -24.34 -19.91 13.09
CA GLN A 190 -24.62 -21.02 14.01
C GLN A 190 -24.54 -20.55 15.46
N ALA A 191 -23.49 -19.81 15.83
CA ALA A 191 -23.32 -19.28 17.17
C ALA A 191 -24.41 -18.28 17.59
N ASP A 192 -24.87 -17.41 16.68
CA ASP A 192 -26.01 -16.51 16.94
C ASP A 192 -27.31 -17.30 17.20
N SER A 193 -27.55 -18.36 16.40
CA SER A 193 -28.72 -19.23 16.55
C SER A 193 -28.73 -19.98 17.89
N LEU A 194 -27.55 -20.41 18.37
CA LEU A 194 -27.35 -21.03 19.68
C LEU A 194 -27.31 -20.02 20.83
N LYS A 195 -27.39 -18.71 20.52
CA LYS A 195 -27.29 -17.61 21.48
C LYS A 195 -26.02 -17.66 22.34
N CYS A 196 -24.92 -18.19 21.81
CA CYS A 196 -23.66 -18.35 22.54
C CYS A 196 -22.61 -17.27 22.21
N LEU A 197 -22.96 -16.27 21.40
CA LEU A 197 -22.10 -15.11 21.14
C LEU A 197 -21.92 -14.26 22.40
N ASP A 198 -20.66 -14.02 22.78
CA ASP A 198 -20.30 -12.97 23.72
C ASP A 198 -20.10 -11.64 22.97
N GLN A 199 -19.80 -10.56 23.72
CA GLN A 199 -19.62 -9.22 23.15
C GLN A 199 -18.54 -9.17 22.07
N GLN A 200 -17.40 -9.86 22.26
CA GLN A 200 -16.31 -9.88 21.28
C GLN A 200 -16.70 -10.65 20.01
N ALA A 201 -17.41 -11.77 20.16
CA ALA A 201 -17.91 -12.56 19.03
C ALA A 201 -18.99 -11.81 18.26
N TYR A 202 -19.76 -10.98 18.96
CA TYR A 202 -20.73 -10.08 18.36
C TYR A 202 -20.06 -8.99 17.51
N SER A 203 -19.01 -8.35 18.02
CA SER A 203 -18.16 -7.42 17.26
C SER A 203 -17.55 -8.09 16.04
N LEU A 204 -16.96 -9.28 16.21
CA LEU A 204 -16.40 -10.07 15.12
C LEU A 204 -17.44 -10.35 14.04
N PHE A 205 -18.68 -10.67 14.43
CA PHE A 205 -19.75 -10.92 13.48
C PHE A 205 -20.14 -9.66 12.69
N ALA A 206 -20.33 -8.54 13.37
CA ALA A 206 -20.63 -7.26 12.72
C ALA A 206 -19.53 -6.84 11.72
N PHE A 207 -18.25 -6.97 12.11
CA PHE A 207 -17.14 -6.67 11.21
C PHE A 207 -17.04 -7.66 10.04
N SER A 208 -17.29 -8.96 10.26
CA SER A 208 -17.23 -9.97 9.19
C SER A 208 -18.32 -9.75 8.13
N LEU A 209 -19.52 -9.35 8.55
CA LEU A 209 -20.58 -8.89 7.62
C LEU A 209 -20.12 -7.66 6.83
N SER A 210 -19.51 -6.68 7.51
CA SER A 210 -19.02 -5.44 6.91
C SER A 210 -17.86 -5.67 5.92
N HIS A 211 -16.98 -6.65 6.19
CA HIS A 211 -15.92 -7.08 5.26
C HIS A 211 -16.47 -7.63 3.94
N SER A 212 -17.69 -8.16 3.99
CA SER A 212 -18.43 -8.69 2.82
C SER A 212 -19.38 -7.65 2.22
N ALA A 213 -19.22 -6.36 2.57
CA ALA A 213 -20.09 -5.25 2.18
C ALA A 213 -21.58 -5.38 2.61
N ARG A 214 -21.90 -6.27 3.55
CA ARG A 214 -23.24 -6.46 4.12
C ARG A 214 -23.48 -5.50 5.29
N PHE A 215 -23.30 -4.20 5.04
CA PHE A 215 -23.32 -3.16 6.08
C PHE A 215 -24.68 -3.05 6.79
N SER A 216 -25.79 -3.15 6.04
CA SER A 216 -27.14 -3.09 6.62
C SER A 216 -27.38 -4.20 7.64
N GLU A 217 -26.98 -5.44 7.32
CA GLU A 217 -27.10 -6.58 8.22
C GLU A 217 -26.19 -6.44 9.44
N ALA A 218 -24.98 -5.89 9.26
CA ALA A 218 -24.07 -5.60 10.38
C ALA A 218 -24.67 -4.58 11.35
N LEU A 219 -25.28 -3.50 10.83
CA LEU A 219 -25.91 -2.47 11.64
C LEU A 219 -27.20 -2.97 12.32
N GLN A 220 -28.00 -3.80 11.65
CA GLN A 220 -29.16 -4.48 12.25
C GLN A 220 -28.73 -5.46 13.36
N LEU A 221 -27.62 -6.18 13.17
CA LEU A 221 -27.02 -6.99 14.22
C LEU A 221 -26.66 -6.12 15.42
N LEU A 222 -25.89 -5.04 15.23
CA LEU A 222 -25.51 -4.15 16.35
C LEU A 222 -26.70 -3.49 17.04
N ALA A 223 -27.78 -3.17 16.32
CA ALA A 223 -29.00 -2.62 16.91
C ALA A 223 -29.68 -3.58 17.91
N ARG A 224 -29.45 -4.90 17.80
CA ARG A 224 -29.98 -5.92 18.73
C ARG A 224 -29.13 -6.05 20.00
N ALA A 225 -27.93 -5.46 20.06
CA ALA A 225 -27.01 -5.60 21.20
C ALA A 225 -27.59 -5.21 22.57
N PRO A 226 -28.38 -4.12 22.72
CA PRO A 226 -28.93 -3.73 24.02
C PRO A 226 -29.83 -4.81 24.65
N SER A 227 -30.49 -5.61 23.82
CA SER A 227 -31.35 -6.72 24.28
C SER A 227 -30.59 -7.93 24.84
N ARG A 228 -29.25 -7.94 24.70
CA ARG A 228 -28.37 -9.05 25.12
C ARG A 228 -27.59 -8.72 26.41
N HIS A 229 -27.84 -7.57 27.04
CA HIS A 229 -27.12 -7.09 28.23
C HIS A 229 -25.59 -6.95 28.05
N PHE A 230 -25.13 -6.66 26.83
CA PHE A 230 -23.72 -6.34 26.58
C PHE A 230 -23.34 -4.95 27.09
N ASP A 231 -22.04 -4.74 27.37
CA ASP A 231 -21.53 -3.41 27.69
C ASP A 231 -21.51 -2.56 26.42
N ASN A 232 -22.38 -1.54 26.36
CA ASN A 232 -22.72 -0.84 25.12
C ASN A 232 -21.60 0.04 24.56
N GLY A 233 -20.56 0.37 25.34
CA GLY A 233 -19.52 1.31 24.90
C GLY A 233 -18.75 0.85 23.66
N GLN A 234 -18.20 -0.36 23.69
CA GLN A 234 -17.38 -0.89 22.60
C GLN A 234 -18.21 -1.22 21.33
N LEU A 235 -19.42 -1.75 21.50
CA LEU A 235 -20.30 -2.06 20.35
C LEU A 235 -20.78 -0.79 19.64
N SER A 236 -20.99 0.30 20.39
CA SER A 236 -21.24 1.61 19.79
C SER A 236 -20.03 2.14 19.01
N LEU A 237 -18.81 1.91 19.50
CA LEU A 237 -17.59 2.24 18.75
C LEU A 237 -17.51 1.44 17.45
N ASP A 238 -17.81 0.14 17.49
CA ASP A 238 -17.82 -0.72 16.30
C ASP A 238 -18.84 -0.23 15.27
N ARG A 239 -20.03 0.19 15.72
CA ARG A 239 -21.05 0.82 14.87
C ARG A 239 -20.50 2.08 14.18
N ILE A 240 -19.87 2.98 14.94
CA ILE A 240 -19.29 4.23 14.40
C ILE A 240 -18.25 3.92 13.32
N TRP A 241 -17.39 2.92 13.54
CA TRP A 241 -16.43 2.47 12.52
C TRP A 241 -17.12 1.96 11.26
N ILE A 242 -18.17 1.14 11.39
CA ILE A 242 -18.92 0.61 10.25
C ILE A 242 -19.63 1.73 9.48
N ASP A 243 -20.32 2.64 10.18
CA ASP A 243 -20.98 3.79 9.56
C ASP A 243 -19.95 4.65 8.80
N MET A 244 -18.81 4.96 9.42
CA MET A 244 -17.76 5.76 8.80
C MET A 244 -17.13 5.07 7.58
N LEU A 245 -16.74 3.79 7.69
CA LEU A 245 -16.04 3.06 6.63
C LEU A 245 -16.97 2.61 5.48
N SER A 246 -18.29 2.61 5.72
CA SER A 246 -19.31 2.47 4.66
C SER A 246 -19.62 3.78 3.94
N GLY A 247 -19.11 4.92 4.44
CA GLY A 247 -19.30 6.25 3.85
C GLY A 247 -20.43 7.08 4.46
N ASN A 248 -21.11 6.57 5.50
CA ASN A 248 -22.25 7.20 6.16
C ASN A 248 -21.79 8.10 7.32
N TYR A 249 -21.08 9.19 7.00
CA TYR A 249 -20.52 10.11 8.01
C TYR A 249 -21.57 10.78 8.90
N SER A 250 -22.79 11.02 8.39
CA SER A 250 -23.91 11.58 9.17
C SER A 250 -24.32 10.66 10.31
N ASP A 251 -24.49 9.38 10.01
CA ASP A 251 -24.95 8.37 10.96
C ASP A 251 -23.85 8.07 11.98
N ALA A 252 -22.59 8.07 11.54
CA ALA A 252 -21.44 7.99 12.43
C ALA A 252 -21.40 9.17 13.42
N LYS A 253 -21.65 10.41 12.96
CA LYS A 253 -21.72 11.61 13.82
C LYS A 253 -22.87 11.52 14.82
N GLN A 254 -24.05 11.03 14.40
CA GLN A 254 -25.19 10.82 15.29
C GLN A 254 -24.89 9.75 16.36
N SER A 255 -24.31 8.61 15.95
CA SER A 255 -23.91 7.53 16.86
C SER A 255 -22.89 8.02 17.90
N LEU A 256 -21.92 8.84 17.50
CA LEU A 256 -20.97 9.49 18.41
C LEU A 256 -21.64 10.36 19.47
N GLN A 257 -22.54 11.25 19.05
CA GLN A 257 -23.27 12.16 19.95
C GLN A 257 -24.11 11.41 20.99
N SER A 258 -24.71 10.28 20.59
CA SER A 258 -25.50 9.45 21.51
C SER A 258 -24.65 8.64 22.49
N THR A 259 -23.42 8.28 22.13
CA THR A 259 -22.55 7.38 22.92
C THR A 259 -21.72 8.13 23.96
N LYS A 260 -21.18 9.28 23.60
CA LYS A 260 -20.22 10.06 24.42
C LYS A 260 -20.71 10.38 25.84
N PRO A 261 -21.98 10.77 26.08
CA PRO A 261 -22.45 11.12 27.43
C PRO A 261 -22.45 9.96 28.43
N TYR A 262 -22.52 8.72 27.95
CA TYR A 262 -22.67 7.52 28.79
C TYR A 262 -21.36 6.73 28.92
N CYS A 263 -20.28 7.17 28.25
CA CYS A 263 -18.98 6.52 28.28
C CYS A 263 -18.17 6.93 29.52
N ARG A 264 -18.01 6.00 30.48
CA ARG A 264 -17.19 6.20 31.68
C ARG A 264 -15.72 5.80 31.50
N ASP A 265 -15.43 4.96 30.51
CA ASP A 265 -14.06 4.52 30.20
C ASP A 265 -13.29 5.65 29.47
N GLU A 266 -12.18 6.07 30.06
CA GLU A 266 -11.29 7.10 29.50
C GLU A 266 -10.64 6.66 28.18
N SER A 267 -10.28 5.37 28.04
CA SER A 267 -9.68 4.84 26.80
C SER A 267 -10.65 4.89 25.64
N LEU A 268 -11.91 4.51 25.90
CA LEU A 268 -12.97 4.59 24.92
C LEU A 268 -13.31 6.05 24.57
N ARG A 269 -13.38 6.94 25.58
CA ARG A 269 -13.62 8.37 25.36
C ARG A 269 -12.55 8.99 24.47
N TYR A 270 -11.27 8.66 24.70
CA TYR A 270 -10.15 9.09 23.86
C TYR A 270 -10.39 8.71 22.38
N LYS A 271 -10.69 7.43 22.11
CA LYS A 271 -10.96 6.93 20.74
C LYS A 271 -12.14 7.65 20.08
N LEU A 272 -13.24 7.87 20.83
CA LEU A 272 -14.43 8.57 20.31
C LEU A 272 -14.11 10.01 19.92
N VAL A 273 -13.29 10.73 20.70
CA VAL A 273 -12.87 12.10 20.37
C VAL A 273 -12.01 12.14 19.11
N LEU A 274 -11.09 11.20 18.93
CA LEU A 274 -10.28 11.12 17.71
C LEU A 274 -11.17 10.88 16.48
N LEU A 275 -12.13 9.96 16.57
CA LEU A 275 -13.06 9.68 15.47
C LEU A 275 -13.97 10.87 15.17
N GLU A 276 -14.46 11.58 16.18
CA GLU A 276 -15.27 12.79 16.01
C GLU A 276 -14.51 13.89 15.27
N ALA A 277 -13.24 14.11 15.65
CA ALA A 277 -12.37 15.06 14.98
C ALA A 277 -12.07 14.64 13.54
N PHE A 278 -11.79 13.35 13.31
CA PHE A 278 -11.57 12.82 11.96
C PHE A 278 -12.82 12.96 11.08
N ILE A 279 -14.00 12.63 11.58
CA ILE A 279 -15.26 12.78 10.84
C ILE A 279 -15.50 14.25 10.50
N SER A 280 -15.31 15.15 11.45
CA SER A 280 -15.46 16.61 11.22
C SER A 280 -14.48 17.12 10.17
N ARG A 281 -13.26 16.56 10.14
CA ARG A 281 -12.26 16.82 9.10
C ARG A 281 -12.68 16.29 7.72
N GLN A 282 -13.33 15.13 7.65
CA GLN A 282 -13.85 14.57 6.39
C GLN A 282 -15.08 15.33 5.88
N THR A 283 -15.94 15.79 6.78
CA THR A 283 -17.13 16.60 6.43
C THR A 283 -16.83 18.09 6.27
N LEU A 284 -15.55 18.50 6.36
CA LEU A 284 -15.10 19.90 6.26
C LEU A 284 -15.75 20.86 7.30
N ASP A 285 -16.12 20.34 8.47
CA ASP A 285 -16.77 21.08 9.55
C ASP A 285 -15.73 21.79 10.44
N THR A 286 -15.19 22.90 9.94
CA THR A 286 -14.17 23.71 10.61
C THR A 286 -14.65 24.27 11.95
N GLY A 287 -15.91 24.71 12.03
CA GLY A 287 -16.50 25.29 13.23
C GLY A 287 -16.58 24.30 14.38
N HIS A 288 -16.98 23.05 14.09
CA HIS A 288 -17.01 22.00 15.10
C HIS A 288 -15.61 21.65 15.61
N LEU A 289 -14.61 21.57 14.72
CA LEU A 289 -13.22 21.34 15.12
C LEU A 289 -12.65 22.47 15.99
N GLU A 290 -12.98 23.73 15.70
CA GLU A 290 -12.56 24.87 16.52
C GLU A 290 -13.21 24.83 17.92
N MET A 291 -14.50 24.55 18.00
CA MET A 291 -15.22 24.35 19.27
C MET A 291 -14.61 23.19 20.07
N MET A 292 -14.32 22.05 19.44
CA MET A 292 -13.66 20.92 20.10
C MET A 292 -12.29 21.32 20.65
N LYS A 293 -11.47 22.04 19.87
CA LYS A 293 -10.15 22.51 20.29
C LYS A 293 -10.25 23.40 21.54
N GLU A 294 -11.16 24.36 21.56
CA GLU A 294 -11.36 25.26 22.71
C GLU A 294 -11.78 24.50 23.97
N SER A 295 -12.74 23.59 23.84
CA SER A 295 -13.20 22.76 24.95
C SER A 295 -12.07 21.88 25.53
N LEU A 296 -11.32 21.19 24.66
CA LEU A 296 -10.28 20.24 25.09
C LEU A 296 -9.02 20.93 25.63
N CYS A 297 -8.58 22.03 25.02
CA CYS A 297 -7.36 22.72 25.46
C CYS A 297 -7.54 23.46 26.79
N SER A 298 -8.78 23.71 27.24
CA SER A 298 -9.06 24.22 28.58
C SER A 298 -8.83 23.19 29.70
N LEU A 299 -8.70 21.91 29.35
CA LEU A 299 -8.57 20.79 30.29
C LEU A 299 -7.13 20.27 30.32
N SER A 300 -6.47 20.32 31.47
CA SER A 300 -5.07 19.92 31.64
C SER A 300 -4.79 18.44 31.33
N VAL A 301 -5.82 17.59 31.42
CA VAL A 301 -5.75 16.12 31.27
C VAL A 301 -5.88 15.68 29.80
N GLN A 302 -6.42 16.51 28.89
CA GLN A 302 -6.77 16.12 27.51
C GLN A 302 -5.81 16.68 26.44
N LYS A 303 -4.51 16.67 26.76
CA LYS A 303 -3.48 17.25 25.89
C LYS A 303 -3.31 16.50 24.57
N SER A 304 -3.43 15.18 24.56
CA SER A 304 -3.30 14.35 23.34
C SER A 304 -4.49 14.55 22.42
N GLU A 305 -5.71 14.61 22.96
CA GLU A 305 -6.93 14.92 22.19
C GLU A 305 -6.85 16.31 21.58
N CYS A 306 -6.45 17.34 22.35
CA CYS A 306 -6.33 18.69 21.78
C CYS A 306 -5.26 18.73 20.68
N MET A 307 -4.12 18.03 20.86
CA MET A 307 -3.08 17.93 19.83
C MET A 307 -3.61 17.29 18.54
N PHE A 308 -4.44 16.24 18.64
CA PHE A 308 -5.05 15.61 17.47
C PHE A 308 -6.03 16.54 16.74
N VAL A 309 -6.91 17.23 17.48
CA VAL A 309 -7.86 18.19 16.88
C VAL A 309 -7.11 19.33 16.20
N GLN A 310 -6.05 19.84 16.82
CA GLN A 310 -5.16 20.84 16.20
C GLN A 310 -4.51 20.30 14.93
N ALA A 311 -4.03 19.06 14.94
CA ALA A 311 -3.46 18.43 13.76
C ALA A 311 -4.50 18.33 12.61
N MET A 312 -5.73 17.91 12.91
CA MET A 312 -6.83 17.87 11.92
C MET A 312 -7.12 19.26 11.33
N LEU A 313 -7.18 20.31 12.16
CA LEU A 313 -7.37 21.69 11.70
C LEU A 313 -6.23 22.18 10.81
N LEU A 314 -4.98 21.88 11.16
CA LEU A 314 -3.80 22.26 10.39
C LEU A 314 -3.80 21.54 9.03
N CYS A 315 -4.04 20.23 9.02
CA CYS A 315 -4.15 19.45 7.80
C CYS A 315 -5.29 19.93 6.90
N LEU A 316 -6.44 20.30 7.47
CA LEU A 316 -7.57 20.87 6.73
C LEU A 316 -7.22 22.20 6.05
N LYS A 317 -6.35 23.01 6.69
CA LYS A 317 -5.81 24.26 6.14
C LYS A 317 -4.64 24.04 5.15
N GLY A 318 -4.25 22.80 4.90
CA GLY A 318 -3.10 22.46 4.04
C GLY A 318 -1.74 22.67 4.70
N ASP A 319 -1.68 22.87 6.01
CA ASP A 319 -0.42 23.00 6.75
C ASP A 319 0.14 21.62 7.15
N SER A 320 1.31 21.30 6.61
CA SER A 320 2.04 20.05 6.87
C SER A 320 2.51 19.90 8.33
N SER A 321 2.52 20.98 9.13
CA SER A 321 2.82 20.91 10.57
C SER A 321 1.84 20.01 11.34
N GLY A 322 0.61 19.85 10.84
CA GLY A 322 -0.36 18.89 11.36
C GLY A 322 0.14 17.44 11.30
N LEU A 323 0.83 17.06 10.22
CA LEU A 323 1.41 15.71 10.08
C LEU A 323 2.48 15.43 11.12
N VAL A 324 3.30 16.43 11.46
CA VAL A 324 4.34 16.29 12.49
C VAL A 324 3.72 16.00 13.86
N ASN A 325 2.57 16.61 14.16
CA ASN A 325 1.84 16.33 15.39
C ASN A 325 1.29 14.90 15.40
N LEU A 326 0.72 14.42 14.28
CA LEU A 326 0.24 13.04 14.18
C LEU A 326 1.38 12.02 14.31
N GLU A 327 2.54 12.26 13.68
CA GLU A 327 3.71 11.40 13.80
C GLU A 327 4.23 11.32 15.24
N LYS A 328 4.20 12.43 15.99
CA LYS A 328 4.54 12.43 17.43
C LYS A 328 3.55 11.60 18.24
N MET A 329 2.25 11.74 17.96
CA MET A 329 1.21 10.95 18.63
C MET A 329 1.37 9.46 18.31
N GLN A 330 1.71 9.11 17.07
CA GLN A 330 1.86 7.71 16.67
C GLN A 330 3.01 7.03 17.38
N LYS A 331 4.11 7.74 17.65
CA LYS A 331 5.22 7.18 18.43
C LYS A 331 4.81 6.83 19.85
N ALA A 332 3.87 7.58 20.43
CA ALA A 332 3.34 7.32 21.77
C ALA A 332 2.25 6.23 21.78
N ASP A 333 1.43 6.14 20.73
CA ASP A 333 0.33 5.18 20.61
C ASP A 333 0.26 4.56 19.19
N PRO A 334 1.19 3.65 18.86
CA PRO A 334 1.39 3.17 17.49
C PRO A 334 0.28 2.24 16.96
N LEU A 335 -0.52 1.66 17.86
CA LEU A 335 -1.56 0.68 17.54
C LEU A 335 -2.98 1.25 17.57
N ASN A 336 -3.13 2.57 17.80
CA ASN A 336 -4.44 3.19 17.83
C ASN A 336 -5.06 3.28 16.43
N PRO A 337 -6.19 2.59 16.18
CA PRO A 337 -6.71 2.51 14.83
C PRO A 337 -7.24 3.85 14.31
N ALA A 338 -7.80 4.70 15.17
CA ALA A 338 -8.32 6.01 14.77
C ALA A 338 -7.18 6.94 14.34
N LEU A 339 -6.07 6.93 15.10
CA LEU A 339 -4.87 7.70 14.77
C LEU A 339 -4.21 7.19 13.47
N VAL A 340 -3.98 5.89 13.35
CA VAL A 340 -3.36 5.28 12.16
C VAL A 340 -4.21 5.55 10.92
N PHE A 341 -5.54 5.42 11.02
CA PHE A 341 -6.44 5.67 9.91
C PHE A 341 -6.48 7.16 9.51
N ALA A 342 -6.46 8.08 10.47
CA ALA A 342 -6.35 9.51 10.18
C ALA A 342 -5.03 9.85 9.49
N MET A 343 -3.92 9.33 9.99
CA MET A 343 -2.60 9.50 9.37
C MET A 343 -2.54 8.96 7.95
N LEU A 344 -3.13 7.79 7.70
CA LEU A 344 -3.22 7.21 6.37
C LEU A 344 -3.86 8.20 5.39
N ASN A 345 -5.02 8.77 5.75
CA ASN A 345 -5.73 9.71 4.90
C ASN A 345 -4.95 11.03 4.70
N GLU A 346 -4.33 11.56 5.74
CA GLU A 346 -3.58 12.81 5.64
C GLU A 346 -2.24 12.64 4.89
N PHE A 347 -1.55 11.51 5.04
CA PHE A 347 -0.37 11.23 4.21
C PHE A 347 -0.72 11.15 2.73
N ILE A 348 -1.88 10.58 2.39
CA ILE A 348 -2.37 10.54 1.01
C ILE A 348 -2.71 11.96 0.53
N SER A 349 -3.38 12.78 1.34
CA SER A 349 -3.77 14.15 0.97
C SER A 349 -2.54 15.05 0.69
N PHE A 350 -1.46 14.87 1.46
CA PHE A 350 -0.18 15.57 1.27
C PHE A 350 0.78 14.88 0.28
N GLY A 351 0.35 13.81 -0.40
CA GLY A 351 1.16 13.12 -1.42
C GLY A 351 2.31 12.25 -0.87
N LYS A 352 2.38 12.02 0.46
CA LYS A 352 3.34 11.12 1.12
C LYS A 352 2.94 9.65 0.98
N LYS A 353 2.83 9.17 -0.27
CA LYS A 353 2.31 7.82 -0.59
C LYS A 353 3.13 6.68 0.00
N HIS A 354 4.46 6.82 0.03
CA HIS A 354 5.34 5.78 0.58
C HIS A 354 5.15 5.58 2.08
N ASP A 355 5.02 6.68 2.83
CA ASP A 355 4.80 6.63 4.27
C ASP A 355 3.42 6.02 4.58
N ALA A 356 2.40 6.34 3.77
CA ALA A 356 1.05 5.79 3.92
C ALA A 356 1.00 4.26 3.76
N ILE A 357 1.79 3.68 2.84
CA ILE A 357 1.80 2.23 2.61
C ILE A 357 2.25 1.47 3.87
N GLY A 358 3.24 2.00 4.60
CA GLY A 358 3.72 1.39 5.85
C GLY A 358 2.68 1.37 6.98
N LEU A 359 1.66 2.23 6.92
CA LEU A 359 0.61 2.31 7.94
C LEU A 359 -0.44 1.21 7.83
N PHE A 360 -0.61 0.57 6.66
CA PHE A 360 -1.60 -0.51 6.54
C PHE A 360 -1.29 -1.72 7.43
N SER A 361 0.00 -1.99 7.70
CA SER A 361 0.40 -3.08 8.59
C SER A 361 0.10 -2.83 10.06
N SER A 362 -0.12 -1.57 10.48
CA SER A 362 -0.52 -1.25 11.86
C SER A 362 -2.03 -1.20 12.07
N LEU A 363 -2.84 -1.31 11.00
CA LEU A 363 -4.29 -1.39 11.12
C LEU A 363 -4.74 -2.79 11.60
N PRO A 364 -5.67 -2.88 12.55
CA PRO A 364 -6.20 -4.17 12.97
C PRO A 364 -7.00 -4.83 11.85
N LEU A 365 -7.07 -6.17 11.84
CA LEU A 365 -7.81 -6.95 10.84
C LEU A 365 -9.29 -6.57 10.74
N SER A 366 -9.89 -6.08 11.84
CA SER A 366 -11.26 -5.56 11.83
C SER A 366 -11.42 -4.39 10.86
N ILE A 367 -10.42 -3.51 10.74
CA ILE A 367 -10.46 -2.30 9.90
C ILE A 367 -9.79 -2.53 8.54
N SER A 368 -8.61 -3.16 8.50
CA SER A 368 -7.83 -3.31 7.26
C SER A 368 -8.54 -4.11 6.17
N ARG A 369 -9.53 -4.93 6.55
CA ARG A 369 -10.30 -5.77 5.64
C ARG A 369 -11.59 -5.12 5.11
N PHE A 370 -11.92 -3.91 5.52
CA PHE A 370 -13.08 -3.18 4.97
C PHE A 370 -12.89 -2.88 3.48
N PRO A 371 -13.97 -2.95 2.67
CA PRO A 371 -13.86 -2.73 1.22
C PRO A 371 -13.25 -1.38 0.83
N SER A 372 -13.61 -0.31 1.54
CA SER A 372 -13.05 1.04 1.31
C SER A 372 -11.55 1.11 1.61
N VAL A 373 -11.11 0.46 2.68
CA VAL A 373 -9.70 0.42 3.09
C VAL A 373 -8.86 -0.44 2.14
N VAL A 374 -9.38 -1.60 1.72
CA VAL A 374 -8.71 -2.48 0.76
C VAL A 374 -8.58 -1.81 -0.61
N LEU A 375 -9.63 -1.12 -1.07
CA LEU A 375 -9.57 -0.36 -2.32
C LEU A 375 -8.51 0.76 -2.25
N LEU A 376 -8.45 1.49 -1.14
CA LEU A 376 -7.44 2.52 -0.91
C LEU A 376 -6.01 1.95 -0.93
N GLN A 377 -5.80 0.80 -0.28
CA GLN A 377 -4.52 0.11 -0.29
C GLN A 377 -4.13 -0.34 -1.70
N ALA A 378 -5.07 -0.96 -2.44
CA ALA A 378 -4.84 -1.40 -3.81
C ALA A 378 -4.49 -0.23 -4.74
N GLN A 379 -5.14 0.92 -4.58
CA GLN A 379 -4.83 2.14 -5.33
C GLN A 379 -3.42 2.66 -5.05
N LEU A 380 -3.01 2.68 -3.78
CA LEU A 380 -1.67 3.11 -3.40
C LEU A 380 -0.58 2.16 -3.92
N GLU A 381 -0.76 0.86 -3.75
CA GLU A 381 0.20 -0.14 -4.25
C GLU A 381 0.32 -0.11 -5.77
N ALA A 382 -0.80 0.03 -6.50
CA ALA A 382 -0.79 0.20 -7.95
C ALA A 382 -0.08 1.49 -8.39
N SER A 383 -0.24 2.58 -7.64
CA SER A 383 0.46 3.84 -7.89
C SER A 383 1.97 3.74 -7.63
N ASN A 384 2.37 2.82 -6.74
CA ASN A 384 3.75 2.45 -6.46
C ASN A 384 4.29 1.38 -7.44
N GLY A 385 3.55 1.07 -8.51
CA GLY A 385 3.95 0.11 -9.55
C GLY A 385 3.71 -1.37 -9.20
N LYS A 386 3.19 -1.69 -8.01
CA LYS A 386 2.89 -3.06 -7.57
C LYS A 386 1.49 -3.49 -8.00
N LEU A 387 1.30 -3.62 -9.31
CA LEU A 387 0.01 -3.99 -9.91
C LEU A 387 -0.49 -5.37 -9.47
N ASN A 388 0.39 -6.36 -9.33
CA ASN A 388 0.00 -7.72 -8.90
C ASN A 388 -0.53 -7.71 -7.46
N THR A 389 0.15 -7.01 -6.54
CA THR A 389 -0.30 -6.88 -5.15
C THR A 389 -1.65 -6.16 -5.06
N ALA A 390 -1.86 -5.12 -5.87
CA ALA A 390 -3.15 -4.45 -5.96
C ALA A 390 -4.25 -5.40 -6.47
N LEU A 391 -3.96 -6.23 -7.48
CA LEU A 391 -4.90 -7.22 -8.00
C LEU A 391 -5.24 -8.31 -6.97
N GLU A 392 -4.26 -8.80 -6.21
CA GLU A 392 -4.47 -9.79 -5.14
C GLU A 392 -5.41 -9.25 -4.04
N LEU A 393 -5.20 -8.00 -3.62
CA LEU A 393 -6.06 -7.32 -2.64
C LEU A 393 -7.50 -7.23 -3.14
N LEU A 394 -7.69 -6.81 -4.38
CA LEU A 394 -9.02 -6.70 -5.01
C LEU A 394 -9.68 -8.09 -5.14
N ASN A 395 -8.95 -9.10 -5.59
CA ASN A 395 -9.46 -10.46 -5.71
C ASN A 395 -9.87 -11.05 -4.36
N SER A 396 -9.10 -10.82 -3.29
CA SER A 396 -9.51 -11.24 -1.93
C SER A 396 -10.78 -10.51 -1.47
N MET A 397 -10.92 -9.22 -1.77
CA MET A 397 -12.15 -8.47 -1.48
C MET A 397 -13.37 -8.96 -2.27
N HIS A 398 -13.23 -9.16 -3.57
CA HIS A 398 -14.32 -9.59 -4.45
C HIS A 398 -14.77 -11.04 -4.18
N ARG A 399 -13.84 -11.93 -3.80
CA ARG A 399 -14.20 -13.29 -3.33
C ARG A 399 -15.14 -13.29 -2.12
N ARG A 400 -15.11 -12.23 -1.30
CA ARG A 400 -16.00 -12.04 -0.16
C ARG A 400 -17.36 -11.43 -0.54
N GLY A 401 -17.62 -11.23 -1.83
CA GLY A 401 -18.86 -10.62 -2.33
C GLY A 401 -18.86 -9.08 -2.30
N ALA A 402 -17.80 -8.45 -1.81
CA ALA A 402 -17.71 -7.00 -1.66
C ALA A 402 -17.38 -6.29 -2.99
N HIS A 403 -18.39 -6.14 -3.85
CA HIS A 403 -18.27 -5.47 -5.15
C HIS A 403 -18.85 -4.06 -5.10
N SER A 404 -18.06 -3.07 -5.49
CA SER A 404 -18.53 -1.72 -5.79
C SER A 404 -18.13 -1.32 -7.21
N LYS A 405 -18.86 -0.37 -7.82
CA LYS A 405 -18.49 0.19 -9.14
C LYS A 405 -17.03 0.62 -9.17
N ALA A 406 -16.62 1.43 -8.19
CA ALA A 406 -15.25 1.92 -8.08
C ALA A 406 -14.22 0.80 -7.98
N SER A 407 -14.51 -0.27 -7.23
CA SER A 407 -13.58 -1.39 -7.09
C SER A 407 -13.44 -2.23 -8.37
N LEU A 408 -14.54 -2.49 -9.07
CA LEU A 408 -14.55 -3.26 -10.32
C LEU A 408 -13.89 -2.49 -11.46
N GLU A 409 -14.19 -1.19 -11.58
CA GLU A 409 -13.52 -0.31 -12.55
C GLU A 409 -12.02 -0.20 -12.28
N PHE A 410 -11.63 -0.13 -11.00
CA PHE A 410 -10.22 -0.08 -10.63
C PHE A 410 -9.51 -1.40 -10.92
N GLN A 411 -10.13 -2.54 -10.61
CA GLN A 411 -9.59 -3.86 -10.95
C GLN A 411 -9.44 -4.02 -12.46
N GLN A 412 -10.44 -3.59 -13.25
CA GLN A 412 -10.35 -3.59 -14.71
C GLN A 412 -9.18 -2.75 -15.23
N ASN A 413 -8.91 -1.58 -14.62
CA ASN A 413 -7.74 -0.77 -14.98
C ASN A 413 -6.43 -1.52 -14.65
N VAL A 414 -6.35 -2.16 -13.48
CA VAL A 414 -5.19 -2.96 -13.09
C VAL A 414 -4.96 -4.12 -14.06
N THR A 415 -5.98 -4.91 -14.39
CA THR A 415 -5.88 -6.03 -15.35
C THR A 415 -5.54 -5.54 -16.75
N PHE A 416 -6.10 -4.39 -17.18
CA PHE A 416 -5.75 -3.74 -18.43
C PHE A 416 -4.26 -3.38 -18.51
N ARG A 417 -3.70 -2.81 -17.43
CA ARG A 417 -2.28 -2.47 -17.33
C ARG A 417 -1.37 -3.70 -17.25
N LEU A 418 -1.89 -4.81 -16.74
CA LEU A 418 -1.21 -6.11 -16.70
C LEU A 418 -1.36 -6.93 -18.00
N HIS A 419 -2.06 -6.41 -19.02
CA HIS A 419 -2.34 -7.12 -20.28
C HIS A 419 -3.14 -8.43 -20.09
N MET A 420 -3.98 -8.48 -19.06
CA MET A 420 -4.90 -9.57 -18.77
C MET A 420 -6.24 -9.33 -19.48
N ASP A 421 -6.24 -9.50 -20.80
CA ASP A 421 -7.36 -9.06 -21.65
C ASP A 421 -8.65 -9.85 -21.38
N GLN A 422 -8.57 -11.17 -21.15
CA GLN A 422 -9.76 -12.01 -20.87
C GLN A 422 -10.46 -11.57 -19.59
N GLU A 423 -9.70 -11.36 -18.53
CA GLU A 423 -10.19 -10.89 -17.23
C GLU A 423 -10.77 -9.48 -17.35
N CYS A 424 -10.15 -8.62 -18.17
CA CYS A 424 -10.65 -7.28 -18.45
C CYS A 424 -12.05 -7.31 -19.12
N PHE A 425 -12.25 -8.20 -20.09
CA PHE A 425 -13.56 -8.43 -20.72
C PHE A 425 -14.58 -9.03 -19.74
N PHE A 426 -14.18 -10.00 -18.91
CA PHE A 426 -15.05 -10.57 -17.89
C PHE A 426 -15.54 -9.50 -16.89
N LEU A 427 -14.64 -8.65 -16.39
CA LEU A 427 -14.98 -7.53 -15.51
C LEU A 427 -15.88 -6.50 -16.21
N GLN A 428 -15.67 -6.26 -17.50
CA GLN A 428 -16.54 -5.40 -18.30
C GLN A 428 -17.98 -5.96 -18.36
N GLU A 429 -18.14 -7.25 -18.59
CA GLU A 429 -19.46 -7.89 -18.61
C GLU A 429 -20.14 -7.84 -17.25
N MET A 430 -19.39 -8.01 -16.16
CA MET A 430 -19.92 -7.83 -14.80
C MET A 430 -20.38 -6.40 -14.56
N LEU A 431 -19.58 -5.40 -14.95
CA LEU A 431 -19.93 -3.99 -14.84
C LEU A 431 -21.21 -3.66 -15.61
N GLU A 432 -21.34 -4.14 -16.85
CA GLU A 432 -22.53 -3.91 -17.69
C GLU A 432 -23.79 -4.60 -17.13
N LYS A 433 -23.66 -5.80 -16.55
CA LYS A 433 -24.78 -6.48 -15.89
C LYS A 433 -25.23 -5.76 -14.62
N THR A 434 -24.28 -5.21 -13.87
CA THR A 434 -24.55 -4.56 -12.57
C THR A 434 -25.02 -3.11 -12.75
N PHE A 435 -24.57 -2.44 -13.82
CA PHE A 435 -24.87 -1.03 -14.11
C PHE A 435 -25.31 -0.85 -15.58
N PRO A 436 -26.45 -1.43 -15.98
CA PRO A 436 -26.85 -1.52 -17.40
C PRO A 436 -27.12 -0.16 -18.06
N ASP A 437 -27.57 0.83 -17.29
CA ASP A 437 -27.92 2.15 -17.80
C ASP A 437 -26.70 3.07 -17.96
N ASP A 438 -25.55 2.69 -17.41
CA ASP A 438 -24.34 3.50 -17.42
C ASP A 438 -23.66 3.51 -18.79
N VAL A 439 -23.73 4.65 -19.47
CA VAL A 439 -23.15 4.84 -20.81
C VAL A 439 -21.63 4.82 -20.76
N ASP A 440 -21.01 5.31 -19.68
CA ASP A 440 -19.55 5.35 -19.52
C ASP A 440 -19.00 3.93 -19.47
N ILE A 441 -19.69 3.05 -18.75
CA ILE A 441 -19.35 1.63 -18.68
C ILE A 441 -19.45 1.00 -20.08
N ARG A 442 -20.56 1.20 -20.81
CA ARG A 442 -20.69 0.66 -22.18
C ARG A 442 -19.62 1.21 -23.13
N PHE A 443 -19.24 2.47 -22.98
CA PHE A 443 -18.17 3.07 -23.78
C PHE A 443 -16.80 2.44 -23.48
N LYS A 444 -16.52 2.03 -22.23
CA LYS A 444 -15.27 1.30 -21.91
C LYS A 444 -15.15 0.00 -22.70
N ARG A 445 -16.24 -0.71 -22.98
CA ARG A 445 -16.22 -1.90 -23.85
C ARG A 445 -15.78 -1.59 -25.28
N VAL A 446 -16.16 -0.42 -25.81
CA VAL A 446 -15.66 0.07 -27.11
C VAL A 446 -14.13 0.19 -27.05
N LEU A 447 -13.59 0.82 -26.00
CA LEU A 447 -12.15 0.98 -25.84
C LEU A 447 -11.41 -0.36 -25.77
N LEU A 448 -11.99 -1.36 -25.09
CA LEU A 448 -11.44 -2.72 -25.04
C LEU A 448 -11.43 -3.39 -26.42
N PHE A 449 -12.53 -3.30 -27.19
CA PHE A 449 -12.57 -3.85 -28.55
C PHE A 449 -11.60 -3.16 -29.50
N LEU A 450 -11.46 -1.84 -29.41
CA LEU A 450 -10.49 -1.07 -30.19
C LEU A 450 -9.05 -1.52 -29.89
N ARG A 451 -8.71 -1.73 -28.62
CA ARG A 451 -7.39 -2.26 -28.24
C ARG A 451 -7.17 -3.69 -28.76
N ALA A 452 -8.19 -4.52 -28.69
CA ALA A 452 -8.16 -5.89 -29.23
C ALA A 452 -8.11 -5.93 -30.77
N GLY A 453 -8.15 -4.78 -31.46
CA GLY A 453 -8.18 -4.70 -32.92
C GLY A 453 -9.52 -5.11 -33.54
N ASN A 454 -10.58 -5.24 -32.74
CA ASN A 454 -11.91 -5.63 -33.19
C ASN A 454 -12.76 -4.38 -33.47
N GLY A 455 -12.50 -3.74 -34.61
CA GLY A 455 -13.23 -2.54 -35.05
C GLY A 455 -14.73 -2.78 -35.28
N ASP A 456 -15.12 -3.96 -35.76
CA ASP A 456 -16.53 -4.30 -36.03
C ASP A 456 -17.37 -4.30 -34.76
N SER A 457 -16.88 -4.95 -33.70
CA SER A 457 -17.59 -5.01 -32.42
C SER A 457 -17.65 -3.64 -31.74
N ALA A 458 -16.58 -2.83 -31.88
CA ALA A 458 -16.57 -1.45 -31.42
C ALA A 458 -17.65 -0.59 -32.11
N LEU A 459 -17.76 -0.67 -33.44
CA LEU A 459 -18.78 0.05 -34.22
C LEU A 459 -20.20 -0.37 -33.84
N ALA A 460 -20.45 -1.69 -33.69
CA ALA A 460 -21.75 -2.22 -33.33
C ALA A 460 -22.26 -1.70 -31.97
N ILE A 461 -21.35 -1.43 -31.03
CA ILE A 461 -21.68 -0.80 -29.74
C ILE A 461 -21.89 0.71 -29.92
N LEU A 462 -20.99 1.39 -30.64
CA LEU A 462 -21.08 2.83 -30.88
C LEU A 462 -22.39 3.25 -31.58
N ASP A 463 -22.97 2.39 -32.43
CA ASP A 463 -24.26 2.63 -33.07
C ASP A 463 -25.45 2.59 -32.09
N LYS A 464 -25.27 1.97 -30.91
CA LYS A 464 -26.29 1.84 -29.87
C LYS A 464 -26.16 2.89 -28.76
N ILE A 465 -25.07 3.67 -28.75
CA ILE A 465 -24.84 4.74 -27.77
C ILE A 465 -25.47 6.04 -28.28
N PRO A 466 -26.25 6.77 -27.46
CA PRO A 466 -26.81 8.07 -27.85
C PRO A 466 -25.75 9.03 -28.38
N GLN A 467 -26.01 9.65 -29.53
CA GLN A 467 -25.07 10.53 -30.24
C GLN A 467 -25.06 11.97 -29.69
N GLU A 468 -25.97 12.30 -28.78
CA GLU A 468 -26.17 13.63 -28.22
C GLU A 468 -25.65 13.72 -26.77
N GLY A 469 -25.16 14.90 -26.37
CA GLY A 469 -24.62 15.16 -25.03
C GLY A 469 -23.08 15.17 -24.95
N SER A 470 -22.55 15.01 -23.74
CA SER A 470 -21.11 15.15 -23.41
C SER A 470 -20.20 14.12 -24.12
N PHE A 471 -20.75 13.02 -24.63
CA PHE A 471 -20.02 11.92 -25.26
C PHE A 471 -19.84 12.03 -26.78
N SER A 472 -20.49 12.98 -27.46
CA SER A 472 -20.51 12.98 -28.94
C SER A 472 -19.09 13.02 -29.56
N ARG A 473 -18.17 13.79 -28.96
CA ARG A 473 -16.77 13.88 -29.39
C ARG A 473 -16.02 12.55 -29.24
N LEU A 474 -16.18 11.87 -28.10
CA LEU A 474 -15.50 10.60 -27.80
C LEU A 474 -16.00 9.48 -28.71
N ILE A 475 -17.30 9.45 -29.01
CA ILE A 475 -17.93 8.48 -29.92
C ILE A 475 -17.34 8.63 -31.33
N ILE A 476 -17.21 9.86 -31.84
CA ILE A 476 -16.61 10.11 -33.16
C ILE A 476 -15.16 9.63 -33.18
N LEU A 477 -14.34 10.01 -32.18
CA LEU A 477 -12.94 9.58 -32.12
C LEU A 477 -12.81 8.05 -32.07
N ALA A 478 -13.65 7.37 -31.29
CA ALA A 478 -13.68 5.92 -31.23
C ALA A 478 -14.09 5.28 -32.57
N ARG A 479 -15.03 5.89 -33.29
CA ARG A 479 -15.47 5.45 -34.63
C ARG A 479 -14.37 5.62 -35.67
N LEU A 480 -13.67 6.75 -35.69
CA LEU A 480 -12.52 6.98 -36.57
C LEU A 480 -11.40 5.96 -36.29
N HIS A 481 -11.13 5.66 -35.01
CA HIS A 481 -10.17 4.64 -34.64
C HIS A 481 -10.60 3.23 -35.09
N ALA A 482 -11.89 2.90 -34.99
CA ALA A 482 -12.43 1.64 -35.51
C ALA A 482 -12.25 1.52 -37.03
N TYR A 483 -12.56 2.58 -37.80
CA TYR A 483 -12.31 2.59 -39.25
C TYR A 483 -10.83 2.48 -39.57
N PHE A 484 -9.95 3.11 -38.77
CA PHE A 484 -8.51 3.02 -38.96
C PHE A 484 -8.00 1.58 -38.77
N ILE A 485 -8.43 0.90 -37.71
CA ILE A 485 -8.12 -0.52 -37.44
C ILE A 485 -8.60 -1.40 -38.60
N LYS A 486 -9.81 -1.14 -39.10
CA LYS A 486 -10.39 -1.85 -40.25
C LYS A 486 -9.76 -1.49 -41.59
N LYS A 487 -8.83 -0.53 -41.62
CA LYS A 487 -8.21 0.02 -42.84
C LYS A 487 -9.20 0.67 -43.82
N GLU A 488 -10.36 1.10 -43.31
CA GLU A 488 -11.41 1.79 -44.07
C GLU A 488 -11.10 3.31 -44.12
N TYR A 489 -9.94 3.67 -44.66
CA TYR A 489 -9.40 5.04 -44.58
C TYR A 489 -10.26 6.10 -45.28
N GLU A 490 -10.99 5.72 -46.33
CA GLU A 490 -11.93 6.61 -47.03
C GLU A 490 -13.13 7.00 -46.16
N LYS A 491 -13.55 6.12 -45.23
CA LYS A 491 -14.65 6.45 -44.30
C LYS A 491 -14.25 7.53 -43.31
N ILE A 492 -12.97 7.56 -42.92
CA ILE A 492 -12.41 8.59 -42.02
C ILE A 492 -12.48 9.97 -42.69
N THR A 493 -12.04 10.08 -43.94
CA THR A 493 -12.03 11.36 -44.66
C THR A 493 -13.45 11.83 -44.99
N THR A 494 -14.35 10.93 -45.36
CA THR A 494 -15.76 11.27 -45.65
C THR A 494 -16.56 11.64 -44.40
N GLU A 495 -16.34 10.96 -43.27
CA GLU A 495 -17.01 11.27 -42.00
C GLU A 495 -16.60 12.65 -41.48
N LEU A 496 -15.32 12.99 -41.60
CA LEU A 496 -14.80 14.29 -41.18
C LEU A 496 -15.15 15.41 -42.17
N GLY A 497 -15.22 15.13 -43.47
CA GLY A 497 -15.61 16.11 -44.49
C GLY A 497 -17.04 16.64 -44.33
N LYS A 498 -17.90 15.94 -43.58
CA LYS A 498 -19.29 16.34 -43.29
C LYS A 498 -19.43 17.27 -42.09
N LYS A 499 -18.39 17.46 -41.28
CA LYS A 499 -18.47 18.21 -40.00
C LYS A 499 -17.79 19.57 -40.11
N THR A 500 -18.51 20.61 -39.70
CA THR A 500 -18.00 22.00 -39.63
C THR A 500 -17.06 22.20 -38.44
N ASP A 501 -17.27 21.46 -37.34
CA ASP A 501 -16.49 21.58 -36.10
C ASP A 501 -15.44 20.46 -35.98
N THR A 502 -14.43 20.50 -36.85
CA THR A 502 -13.34 19.50 -36.81
C THR A 502 -12.29 19.88 -35.77
N VAL A 503 -12.16 19.09 -34.71
CA VAL A 503 -11.15 19.30 -33.67
C VAL A 503 -9.77 18.75 -34.06
N PRO A 504 -8.66 19.27 -33.48
CA PRO A 504 -7.30 18.85 -33.82
C PRO A 504 -7.04 17.34 -33.76
N GLU A 505 -7.62 16.62 -32.79
CA GLU A 505 -7.43 15.16 -32.64
C GLU A 505 -8.10 14.37 -33.77
N MET A 506 -9.22 14.86 -34.30
CA MET A 506 -9.87 14.26 -35.47
C MET A 506 -9.03 14.48 -36.73
N LEU A 507 -8.38 15.64 -36.86
CA LEU A 507 -7.46 15.92 -37.96
C LEU A 507 -6.22 15.01 -37.92
N VAL A 508 -5.77 14.58 -36.74
CA VAL A 508 -4.70 13.58 -36.62
C VAL A 508 -5.13 12.26 -37.26
N PHE A 509 -6.34 11.76 -36.97
CA PHE A 509 -6.87 10.55 -37.61
C PHE A 509 -6.97 10.70 -39.13
N ARG A 510 -7.43 11.86 -39.62
CA ARG A 510 -7.47 12.16 -41.06
C ARG A 510 -6.07 12.12 -41.68
N ALA A 511 -5.10 12.81 -41.08
CA ALA A 511 -3.75 12.85 -41.60
C ALA A 511 -3.09 11.46 -41.60
N GLN A 512 -3.31 10.66 -40.54
CA GLN A 512 -2.85 9.27 -40.51
C GLN A 512 -3.52 8.42 -41.61
N ALA A 513 -4.81 8.59 -41.86
CA ALA A 513 -5.53 7.92 -42.94
C ALA A 513 -5.00 8.32 -44.34
N GLU A 514 -4.69 9.60 -44.55
CA GLU A 514 -4.06 10.13 -45.77
C GLU A 514 -2.66 9.51 -45.98
N LEU A 515 -1.86 9.39 -44.91
CA LEU A 515 -0.55 8.69 -44.96
C LEU A 515 -0.69 7.22 -45.36
N MET A 516 -1.68 6.50 -44.82
CA MET A 516 -1.92 5.10 -45.17
C MET A 516 -2.37 4.94 -46.63
N GLN A 517 -3.01 5.96 -47.19
CA GLN A 517 -3.33 6.08 -48.62
C GLN A 517 -2.16 6.58 -49.48
N LYS A 518 -0.97 6.74 -48.88
CA LYS A 518 0.26 7.28 -49.51
C LYS A 518 0.18 8.74 -49.95
N ASP A 519 -0.85 9.48 -49.54
CA ASP A 519 -0.95 10.93 -49.80
C ASP A 519 -0.22 11.71 -48.70
N THR A 520 1.11 11.77 -48.83
CA THR A 520 1.97 12.45 -47.85
C THR A 520 1.82 13.97 -47.89
N SER A 521 1.47 14.53 -49.05
CA SER A 521 1.21 15.95 -49.25
C SER A 521 0.01 16.42 -48.44
N SER A 522 -1.15 15.78 -48.62
CA SER A 522 -2.36 16.15 -47.90
C SER A 522 -2.18 15.93 -46.40
N ALA A 523 -1.56 14.82 -45.99
CA ALA A 523 -1.29 14.56 -44.58
C ALA A 523 -0.48 15.67 -43.90
N LEU A 524 0.55 16.21 -44.58
CA LEU A 524 1.33 17.33 -44.05
C LEU A 524 0.50 18.59 -43.85
N GLU A 525 -0.37 18.94 -44.80
CA GLU A 525 -1.26 20.09 -44.68
C GLU A 525 -2.29 19.89 -43.58
N THR A 526 -2.88 18.69 -43.49
CA THR A 526 -3.83 18.33 -42.42
C THR A 526 -3.18 18.42 -41.03
N PHE A 527 -1.95 17.91 -40.86
CA PHE A 527 -1.22 18.05 -39.59
C PHE A 527 -0.87 19.50 -39.26
N LYS A 528 -0.44 20.31 -40.24
CA LYS A 528 -0.19 21.75 -40.04
C LYS A 528 -1.45 22.47 -39.52
N LEU A 529 -2.61 22.12 -40.08
CA LEU A 529 -3.89 22.66 -39.65
C LEU A 529 -4.22 22.21 -38.21
N ALA A 530 -3.98 20.94 -37.89
CA ALA A 530 -4.19 20.39 -36.55
C ALA A 530 -3.34 21.10 -35.47
N VAL A 531 -2.04 21.33 -35.73
CA VAL A 531 -1.15 21.98 -34.74
C VAL A 531 -1.40 23.48 -34.61
N LYS A 532 -1.97 24.16 -35.62
CA LYS A 532 -2.28 25.59 -35.57
C LYS A 532 -3.36 25.91 -34.53
N ASN A 533 -4.31 25.00 -34.33
CA ASN A 533 -5.50 25.22 -33.53
C ASN A 533 -5.52 24.39 -32.23
N THR A 534 -4.36 24.01 -31.69
CA THR A 534 -4.29 23.10 -30.53
C THR A 534 -3.29 23.51 -29.46
N GLN A 535 -3.68 23.27 -28.21
CA GLN A 535 -2.79 23.22 -27.04
C GLN A 535 -2.49 21.77 -26.63
N ASN A 536 -2.99 20.78 -27.35
CA ASN A 536 -2.82 19.38 -27.00
C ASN A 536 -1.41 18.90 -27.43
N PRO A 537 -0.52 18.51 -26.50
CA PRO A 537 0.85 18.10 -26.81
C PRO A 537 0.90 16.84 -27.68
N PHE A 538 -0.11 15.95 -27.61
CA PHE A 538 -0.14 14.73 -28.41
C PHE A 538 -0.23 15.00 -29.92
N VAL A 539 -0.93 16.07 -30.33
CA VAL A 539 -1.01 16.47 -31.74
C VAL A 539 0.36 16.90 -32.27
N TYR A 540 1.14 17.63 -31.45
CA TYR A 540 2.51 18.01 -31.80
C TYR A 540 3.44 16.81 -31.90
N LEU A 541 3.27 15.79 -31.04
CA LEU A 541 4.06 14.55 -31.11
C LEU A 541 3.83 13.80 -32.41
N GLU A 542 2.57 13.55 -32.77
CA GLU A 542 2.21 12.85 -34.01
C GLU A 542 2.76 13.57 -35.25
N TYR A 543 2.65 14.91 -35.28
CA TYR A 543 3.23 15.69 -36.38
C TYR A 543 4.77 15.63 -36.39
N ALA A 544 5.41 15.72 -35.21
CA ALA A 544 6.87 15.62 -35.10
C ALA A 544 7.38 14.24 -35.58
N GLU A 545 6.65 13.17 -35.32
CA GLU A 545 6.98 11.83 -35.80
C GLU A 545 6.93 11.74 -37.32
N LEU A 546 5.89 12.30 -37.96
CA LEU A 546 5.83 12.38 -39.42
C LEU A 546 7.02 13.18 -39.98
N LEU A 547 7.29 14.37 -39.43
CA LEU A 547 8.41 15.21 -39.87
C LEU A 547 9.76 14.50 -39.72
N ALA A 548 9.97 13.78 -38.62
CA ALA A 548 11.18 13.00 -38.39
C ALA A 548 11.33 11.85 -39.40
N LYS A 549 10.23 11.14 -39.75
CA LYS A 549 10.23 10.11 -40.81
C LYS A 549 10.59 10.70 -42.17
N LEU A 550 10.14 11.92 -42.45
CA LEU A 550 10.49 12.70 -43.65
C LEU A 550 11.87 13.36 -43.57
N LYS A 551 12.66 13.08 -42.52
CA LYS A 551 13.99 13.66 -42.26
C LYS A 551 14.00 15.18 -42.12
N ARG A 552 12.85 15.81 -41.86
CA ARG A 552 12.68 17.24 -41.56
C ARG A 552 12.97 17.51 -40.08
N TYR A 553 14.20 17.20 -39.65
CA TYR A 553 14.56 17.18 -38.22
C TYR A 553 14.47 18.55 -37.54
N ASP A 554 14.72 19.63 -38.27
CA ASP A 554 14.59 21.00 -37.75
C ASP A 554 13.15 21.28 -37.27
N GLU A 555 12.18 21.05 -38.14
CA GLU A 555 10.77 21.27 -37.82
C GLU A 555 10.25 20.28 -36.78
N ALA A 556 10.69 19.02 -36.85
CA ALA A 556 10.37 18.01 -35.85
C ALA A 556 10.85 18.43 -34.45
N SER A 557 12.05 19.00 -34.33
CA SER A 557 12.61 19.42 -33.05
C SER A 557 11.79 20.55 -32.39
N ILE A 558 11.26 21.48 -33.19
CA ILE A 558 10.35 22.53 -32.72
C ILE A 558 9.06 21.90 -32.16
N CYS A 559 8.45 20.97 -32.89
CA CYS A 559 7.22 20.31 -32.46
C CYS A 559 7.42 19.49 -31.18
N TYR A 560 8.52 18.73 -31.09
CA TYR A 560 8.88 18.02 -29.85
C TYR A 560 9.07 18.98 -28.68
N SER A 561 9.75 20.12 -28.87
CA SER A 561 9.99 21.07 -27.77
C SER A 561 8.69 21.64 -27.18
N LYS A 562 7.70 21.94 -28.04
CA LYS A 562 6.36 22.37 -27.60
C LYS A 562 5.63 21.28 -26.84
N ALA A 563 5.66 20.04 -27.33
CA ALA A 563 5.01 18.92 -26.64
C ALA A 563 5.64 18.65 -25.26
N ILE A 564 6.98 18.69 -25.18
CA ILE A 564 7.74 18.39 -23.95
C ILE A 564 7.41 19.39 -22.85
N SER A 565 7.29 20.69 -23.13
CA SER A 565 7.05 21.69 -22.08
C SER A 565 5.74 21.46 -21.33
N ASP A 566 4.71 20.97 -22.02
CA ASP A 566 3.39 20.73 -21.44
C ASP A 566 3.33 19.36 -20.77
N ILE A 567 3.89 18.32 -21.41
CA ILE A 567 3.95 16.98 -20.83
C ILE A 567 4.82 16.97 -19.57
N GLU A 568 5.92 17.71 -19.54
CA GLU A 568 6.79 17.78 -18.38
C GLU A 568 6.09 18.35 -17.14
N LYS A 569 5.22 19.36 -17.32
CA LYS A 569 4.42 19.93 -16.24
C LYS A 569 3.39 18.94 -15.71
N GLN A 570 2.81 18.13 -16.59
CA GLN A 570 1.75 17.20 -16.22
C GLN A 570 2.29 15.85 -15.70
N PHE A 571 3.38 15.34 -16.28
CA PHE A 571 3.91 13.99 -16.04
C PHE A 571 5.46 13.97 -16.05
N PRO A 572 6.12 14.56 -15.04
CA PRO A 572 7.57 14.77 -15.06
C PRO A 572 8.41 13.48 -15.05
N VAL A 573 7.85 12.37 -14.53
CA VAL A 573 8.54 11.07 -14.40
C VAL A 573 7.61 9.95 -14.91
N HIS A 574 7.62 9.71 -16.21
CA HIS A 574 6.84 8.65 -16.86
C HIS A 574 7.66 7.98 -17.97
N HIS A 575 7.59 6.64 -18.12
CA HIS A 575 8.39 5.92 -19.11
C HIS A 575 8.13 6.38 -20.55
N GLY A 576 6.88 6.63 -20.92
CA GLY A 576 6.55 7.18 -22.24
C GLY A 576 7.12 8.59 -22.47
N PHE A 577 7.26 9.39 -21.40
CA PHE A 577 7.91 10.69 -21.48
C PHE A 577 9.42 10.56 -21.73
N ALA A 578 10.07 9.54 -21.17
CA ALA A 578 11.47 9.22 -21.46
C ALA A 578 11.69 8.90 -22.95
N THR A 579 10.78 8.13 -23.57
CA THR A 579 10.84 7.84 -25.02
C THR A 579 10.69 9.11 -25.86
N ILE A 580 9.76 10.00 -25.49
CA ILE A 580 9.57 11.30 -26.17
C ILE A 580 10.84 12.15 -26.08
N LEU A 581 11.41 12.30 -24.88
CA LEU A 581 12.68 13.02 -24.66
C LEU A 581 13.81 12.43 -25.50
N SER A 582 13.88 11.09 -25.61
CA SER A 582 14.88 10.40 -26.41
C SER A 582 14.72 10.68 -27.92
N LYS A 583 13.49 10.60 -28.46
CA LYS A 583 13.18 10.97 -29.85
C LYS A 583 13.50 12.44 -30.16
N ALA A 584 13.20 13.34 -29.22
CA ALA A 584 13.54 14.75 -29.34
C ALA A 584 15.05 14.99 -29.33
N ALA A 585 15.79 14.32 -28.43
CA ALA A 585 17.24 14.37 -28.38
C ALA A 585 17.88 13.89 -29.68
N TRP A 586 17.34 12.81 -30.28
CA TRP A 586 17.78 12.33 -31.59
C TRP A 586 17.59 13.37 -32.69
N CYS A 587 16.43 14.03 -32.75
CA CYS A 587 16.19 15.08 -33.74
C CYS A 587 17.18 16.25 -33.56
N GLN A 588 17.40 16.70 -32.33
CA GLN A 588 18.38 17.76 -32.02
C GLN A 588 19.83 17.36 -32.33
N LEU A 589 20.17 16.09 -32.15
CA LEU A 589 21.48 15.55 -32.52
C LEU A 589 21.67 15.58 -34.04
N LYS A 590 20.62 15.29 -34.82
CA LYS A 590 20.67 15.27 -36.29
C LYS A 590 20.74 16.65 -36.91
N THR A 591 20.12 17.66 -36.30
CA THR A 591 20.22 19.05 -36.77
C THR A 591 21.60 19.64 -36.45
N GLY A 592 22.25 19.20 -35.38
CA GLY A 592 23.55 19.71 -34.93
C GLY A 592 23.52 21.13 -34.35
N LYS A 593 22.37 21.81 -34.40
CA LYS A 593 22.19 23.21 -33.99
C LYS A 593 22.11 23.40 -32.48
N SER A 594 21.76 22.36 -31.71
CA SER A 594 21.51 22.46 -30.26
C SER A 594 21.96 21.21 -29.49
N LEU A 595 23.25 20.90 -29.57
CA LEU A 595 23.86 19.77 -28.86
C LEU A 595 23.66 19.82 -27.33
N ARG A 596 23.60 21.02 -26.75
CA ARG A 596 23.33 21.22 -25.31
C ARG A 596 21.93 20.74 -24.91
N GLN A 597 20.92 21.05 -25.73
CA GLN A 597 19.54 20.59 -25.48
C GLN A 597 19.42 19.08 -25.70
N ALA A 598 20.07 18.53 -26.73
CA ALA A 598 20.13 17.08 -26.94
C ALA A 598 20.70 16.35 -25.72
N LEU A 599 21.76 16.90 -25.10
CA LEU A 599 22.35 16.35 -23.88
C LEU A 599 21.38 16.42 -22.69
N GLN A 600 20.70 17.54 -22.52
CA GLN A 600 19.70 17.71 -21.45
C GLN A 600 18.57 16.68 -21.58
N TYR A 601 17.95 16.56 -22.77
CA TYR A 601 16.85 15.63 -22.99
C TYR A 601 17.28 14.17 -22.86
N SER A 602 18.41 13.78 -23.45
CA SER A 602 18.89 12.39 -23.36
C SER A 602 19.28 12.00 -21.94
N LYS A 603 19.92 12.90 -21.17
CA LYS A 603 20.26 12.66 -19.76
C LYS A 603 19.01 12.45 -18.92
N LYS A 604 17.98 13.29 -19.11
CA LYS A 604 16.72 13.17 -18.40
C LYS A 604 15.97 11.89 -18.78
N ALA A 605 15.94 11.54 -20.06
CA ALA A 605 15.37 10.27 -20.54
C ALA A 605 16.05 9.06 -19.87
N TYR A 606 17.38 9.06 -19.83
CA TYR A 606 18.16 8.00 -19.17
C TYR A 606 17.89 7.92 -17.66
N GLN A 607 17.76 9.06 -16.97
CA GLN A 607 17.43 9.08 -15.54
C GLN A 607 16.06 8.45 -15.25
N ILE A 608 15.07 8.67 -16.12
CA ILE A 608 13.71 8.11 -15.97
C ILE A 608 13.70 6.61 -16.32
N ASN A 609 14.44 6.18 -17.35
CA ASN A 609 14.47 4.79 -17.78
C ASN A 609 15.88 4.34 -18.16
N GLN A 610 16.56 3.71 -17.21
CA GLN A 610 17.96 3.26 -17.36
C GLN A 610 18.09 1.89 -18.02
N LYS A 611 16.98 1.19 -18.29
CA LYS A 611 16.98 -0.19 -18.83
C LYS A 611 16.63 -0.25 -20.31
N ASP A 612 16.06 0.81 -20.86
CA ASP A 612 15.65 0.88 -22.26
C ASP A 612 16.87 1.08 -23.18
N ILE A 613 17.07 0.13 -24.08
CA ILE A 613 18.24 0.06 -24.96
C ILE A 613 18.30 1.26 -25.92
N ASP A 614 17.15 1.72 -26.44
CA ASP A 614 17.10 2.84 -27.38
C ASP A 614 17.43 4.15 -26.68
N ILE A 615 16.96 4.32 -25.45
CA ILE A 615 17.29 5.48 -24.60
C ILE A 615 18.78 5.50 -24.26
N ILE A 616 19.35 4.37 -23.83
CA ILE A 616 20.79 4.24 -23.56
C ILE A 616 21.60 4.56 -24.82
N TYR A 617 21.21 3.99 -25.97
CA TYR A 617 21.87 4.21 -27.26
C TYR A 617 21.91 5.69 -27.64
N ILE A 618 20.76 6.37 -27.61
CA ILE A 618 20.66 7.79 -27.95
C ILE A 618 21.48 8.64 -26.96
N HIS A 619 21.42 8.35 -25.66
CA HIS A 619 22.21 9.06 -24.66
C HIS A 619 23.72 8.92 -24.89
N CYS A 620 24.21 7.71 -25.14
CA CYS A 620 25.63 7.47 -25.43
C CYS A 620 26.10 8.16 -26.72
N LEU A 621 25.26 8.20 -27.76
CA LEU A 621 25.58 8.94 -28.99
C LEU A 621 25.65 10.45 -28.76
N VAL A 622 24.72 11.00 -27.99
CA VAL A 622 24.73 12.42 -27.64
C VAL A 622 25.98 12.77 -26.82
N LEU A 623 26.29 11.98 -25.79
CA LEU A 623 27.52 12.13 -24.98
C LEU A 623 28.77 12.12 -25.87
N ALA A 624 28.85 11.20 -26.83
CA ALA A 624 29.98 11.09 -27.74
C ALA A 624 30.13 12.33 -28.64
N GLN A 625 29.02 12.86 -29.14
CA GLN A 625 29.00 14.05 -30.01
C GLN A 625 29.26 15.35 -29.23
N THR A 626 28.94 15.39 -27.94
CA THR A 626 29.24 16.53 -27.04
C THR A 626 30.64 16.46 -26.41
N GLY A 627 31.50 15.53 -26.84
CA GLY A 627 32.88 15.38 -26.36
C GLY A 627 33.04 14.53 -25.07
N GLN A 628 31.96 14.04 -24.47
CA GLN A 628 31.95 13.22 -23.25
C GLN A 628 32.11 11.72 -23.58
N GLN A 629 33.05 11.40 -24.47
CA GLN A 629 33.22 10.04 -25.01
C GLN A 629 33.68 9.02 -23.96
N SER A 630 34.49 9.43 -22.98
CA SER A 630 34.93 8.57 -21.88
C SER A 630 33.76 8.09 -21.02
N GLU A 631 32.85 8.99 -20.68
CA GLU A 631 31.64 8.69 -19.92
C GLU A 631 30.73 7.73 -20.69
N ALA A 632 30.52 7.99 -22.00
CA ALA A 632 29.75 7.10 -22.86
C ALA A 632 30.33 5.67 -22.92
N ILE A 633 31.66 5.54 -23.02
CA ILE A 633 32.34 4.23 -23.03
C ILE A 633 32.15 3.49 -21.69
N THR A 634 32.31 4.19 -20.56
CA THR A 634 32.14 3.60 -19.23
C THR A 634 30.70 3.12 -19.03
N LEU A 635 29.73 3.96 -19.43
CA LEU A 635 28.32 3.62 -19.36
C LEU A 635 27.99 2.38 -20.20
N LEU A 636 28.44 2.35 -21.47
CA LEU A 636 28.21 1.21 -22.36
C LEU A 636 28.82 -0.09 -21.81
N LYS A 637 30.05 -0.04 -21.28
CA LYS A 637 30.69 -1.22 -20.67
C LYS A 637 29.89 -1.77 -19.50
N ARG A 638 29.49 -0.90 -18.57
CA ARG A 638 28.68 -1.28 -17.40
C ARG A 638 27.34 -1.90 -17.81
N GLN A 639 26.65 -1.32 -18.79
CA GLN A 639 25.38 -1.88 -19.28
C GLN A 639 25.57 -3.27 -19.93
N MET A 640 26.69 -3.45 -20.63
CA MET A 640 27.03 -4.70 -21.30
C MET A 640 27.49 -5.83 -20.36
N GLU A 641 27.89 -5.54 -19.12
CA GLU A 641 28.17 -6.57 -18.10
C GLU A 641 26.91 -7.36 -17.73
N HIS A 642 25.73 -6.72 -17.80
CA HIS A 642 24.45 -7.31 -17.44
C HIS A 642 23.58 -7.69 -18.66
N ASN A 643 23.70 -6.96 -19.76
CA ASN A 643 22.91 -7.21 -20.98
C ASN A 643 23.77 -6.95 -22.24
N ARG A 644 24.25 -8.03 -22.86
CA ARG A 644 25.12 -7.97 -24.04
C ARG A 644 24.28 -7.73 -25.31
N ASN A 645 23.96 -6.48 -25.58
CA ASN A 645 23.07 -6.08 -26.67
C ASN A 645 23.83 -5.62 -27.94
N PRO A 646 23.44 -6.05 -29.16
CA PRO A 646 24.08 -5.65 -30.42
C PRO A 646 24.11 -4.13 -30.65
N VAL A 647 23.02 -3.40 -30.36
CA VAL A 647 22.93 -1.94 -30.58
C VAL A 647 23.95 -1.19 -29.74
N LEU A 648 24.10 -1.59 -28.48
CA LEU A 648 25.08 -0.99 -27.56
C LEU A 648 26.52 -1.32 -27.96
N LEU A 649 26.77 -2.57 -28.41
CA LEU A 649 28.07 -2.99 -28.93
C LEU A 649 28.45 -2.20 -30.20
N PHE A 650 27.50 -2.02 -31.12
CA PHE A 650 27.68 -1.20 -32.32
C PHE A 650 27.97 0.26 -31.97
N CYS A 651 27.23 0.83 -31.00
CA CYS A 651 27.48 2.19 -30.51
C CYS A 651 28.90 2.34 -29.94
N LEU A 652 29.34 1.37 -29.14
CA LEU A 652 30.69 1.37 -28.57
C LEU A 652 31.77 1.32 -29.66
N GLY A 653 31.55 0.51 -30.70
CA GLY A 653 32.43 0.44 -31.87
C GLY A 653 32.54 1.77 -32.61
N LYS A 654 31.42 2.48 -32.83
CA LYS A 654 31.41 3.82 -33.43
C LYS A 654 32.21 4.83 -32.62
N ILE A 655 32.08 4.81 -31.29
CA ILE A 655 32.79 5.73 -30.39
C ILE A 655 34.29 5.41 -30.35
N TYR A 656 34.70 4.14 -30.38
CA TYR A 656 36.12 3.80 -30.50
C TYR A 656 36.71 4.17 -31.86
N LYS A 657 35.93 4.05 -32.94
CA LYS A 657 36.34 4.49 -34.28
C LYS A 657 36.57 6.00 -34.31
N SER A 658 35.67 6.81 -33.76
CA SER A 658 35.85 8.26 -33.67
C SER A 658 37.04 8.69 -32.80
N LYS A 659 37.51 7.82 -31.91
CA LYS A 659 38.67 8.05 -31.04
C LYS A 659 39.99 7.48 -31.59
N GLY A 660 40.00 6.91 -32.81
CA GLY A 660 41.18 6.30 -33.42
C GLY A 660 41.67 5.02 -32.75
N LYS A 661 40.83 4.35 -31.94
CA LYS A 661 41.17 3.15 -31.17
C LYS A 661 41.02 1.86 -32.00
N ILE A 662 41.86 1.72 -33.02
CA ILE A 662 41.73 0.69 -34.07
C ILE A 662 41.70 -0.74 -33.51
N THR A 663 42.52 -1.06 -32.50
CA THR A 663 42.56 -2.40 -31.91
C THR A 663 41.26 -2.76 -31.19
N GLN A 664 40.68 -1.82 -30.46
CA GLN A 664 39.39 -2.02 -29.80
C GLN A 664 38.23 -2.06 -30.81
N VAL A 665 38.29 -1.29 -31.89
CA VAL A 665 37.31 -1.37 -32.99
C VAL A 665 37.29 -2.75 -33.62
N LYS A 666 38.47 -3.29 -34.00
CA LYS A 666 38.58 -4.64 -34.58
C LYS A 666 38.01 -5.71 -33.64
N LYS A 667 38.31 -5.62 -32.34
CA LYS A 667 37.76 -6.54 -31.33
C LYS A 667 36.23 -6.46 -31.25
N ILE A 668 35.68 -5.25 -31.16
CA ILE A 668 34.23 -5.04 -31.06
C ILE A 668 33.50 -5.49 -32.32
N TYR A 669 34.03 -5.19 -33.50
CA TYR A 669 33.38 -5.56 -34.75
C TYR A 669 33.49 -7.07 -35.04
N ALA A 670 34.57 -7.73 -34.62
CA ALA A 670 34.66 -9.19 -34.64
C ALA A 670 33.67 -9.84 -33.66
N GLU A 671 33.48 -9.24 -32.49
CA GLU A 671 32.46 -9.69 -31.53
C GLU A 671 31.03 -9.47 -32.05
N PHE A 672 30.80 -8.34 -32.71
CA PHE A 672 29.50 -8.00 -33.32
C PHE A 672 29.17 -8.92 -34.50
N SER A 673 30.15 -9.30 -35.34
CA SER A 673 29.94 -10.23 -36.45
C SER A 673 29.77 -11.69 -36.02
N ALA A 674 30.24 -12.06 -34.82
CA ALA A 674 30.03 -13.38 -34.23
C ALA A 674 28.63 -13.56 -33.60
N MET A 675 27.83 -12.50 -33.48
CA MET A 675 26.43 -12.58 -33.00
C MET A 675 25.53 -13.19 -34.10
N ARG A 676 24.59 -14.08 -33.70
CA ARG A 676 23.71 -14.81 -34.65
C ARG A 676 22.77 -13.86 -35.43
N ASP A 677 22.57 -14.11 -36.72
CA ASP A 677 21.80 -13.29 -37.68
C ASP A 677 20.38 -12.90 -37.23
N SER A 678 19.69 -13.77 -36.47
CA SER A 678 18.35 -13.49 -35.95
C SER A 678 18.29 -12.28 -35.02
N THR A 679 19.41 -11.91 -34.39
CA THR A 679 19.51 -10.72 -33.54
C THR A 679 19.88 -9.45 -34.32
N LEU A 680 20.49 -9.58 -35.51
CA LEU A 680 20.93 -8.45 -36.35
C LEU A 680 19.80 -7.90 -37.24
N HIS A 681 18.93 -8.80 -37.74
CA HIS A 681 17.81 -8.43 -38.62
C HIS A 681 16.83 -7.45 -37.95
N VAL A 682 16.66 -7.57 -36.63
CA VAL A 682 15.82 -6.69 -35.79
C VAL A 682 16.29 -5.23 -35.82
N TYR A 683 17.58 -4.97 -36.02
CA TYR A 683 18.16 -3.63 -35.93
C TYR A 683 18.52 -3.01 -37.28
N LYS A 684 18.05 -3.57 -38.41
CA LYS A 684 18.27 -3.05 -39.77
C LYS A 684 19.75 -2.83 -40.15
N LEU A 685 20.67 -3.56 -39.53
CA LEU A 685 22.09 -3.57 -39.89
C LEU A 685 22.34 -4.74 -40.84
N SER A 686 22.72 -4.47 -42.09
CA SER A 686 23.08 -5.52 -43.04
C SER A 686 24.52 -6.00 -42.82
N ARG A 687 24.76 -7.28 -43.09
CA ARG A 687 26.09 -7.90 -43.03
C ARG A 687 27.13 -7.18 -43.91
N ASP A 688 26.69 -6.64 -45.04
CA ASP A 688 27.52 -5.88 -45.97
C ASP A 688 28.04 -4.55 -45.38
N ILE A 689 27.23 -3.85 -44.57
CA ILE A 689 27.66 -2.64 -43.85
C ILE A 689 28.71 -2.99 -42.78
N ILE A 690 28.62 -4.19 -42.21
CA ILE A 690 29.56 -4.67 -41.19
C ILE A 690 30.91 -5.02 -41.83
N GLU A 691 30.90 -5.75 -42.94
CA GLU A 691 32.12 -6.13 -43.67
C GLU A 691 32.85 -4.92 -44.27
N SER A 692 32.12 -3.90 -44.73
CA SER A 692 32.71 -2.65 -45.23
C SER A 692 33.30 -1.76 -44.12
N LEU A 693 32.94 -2.00 -42.85
CA LEU A 693 33.46 -1.25 -41.70
C LEU A 693 34.68 -1.92 -41.04
N VAL A 694 34.90 -3.20 -41.33
CA VAL A 694 36.04 -4.02 -40.85
C VAL A 694 37.24 -3.96 -41.80
N ARG A 695 36.99 -3.80 -43.11
CA ARG A 695 38.01 -3.43 -44.10
C ARG A 695 38.38 -1.95 -43.95
#